data_AF-A0A644Z9B2-F1
#
_entry.id   AF-A0A644Z9B2-F1
#
_cell.length_a   1.000
_cell.length_b   1.000
_cell.length_c   1.000
_cell.angle_alpha   90.00
_cell.angle_beta   90.00
_cell.angle_gamma   90.00
#
_symmetry.space_group_name_H-M   'P 1'
#
loop_
_entity.id
_entity.type
_entity.pdbx_description
1 polymer ?
#
loop_
_entity_poly.entity_id
_entity_poly.type
_entity_poly.pdbx_seq_one_letter_code
_entity_poly.pdbx_strand_id
1 'polypeptide(L)'
;MGANKNSIKIIGQETDLYAQGYYSYDSKKSGGITVSHLRFGPDPIYASYLINKANFLACHVYSFLEKLDILKNAADGGTFLLNAPFGPEQIWDKLPKTYQQKIIDKHLKLYVIDAVKIAKQTGMGSRTNTIMQTCFFAISGILPQDKAIKAIKDSIIKSYTKKGQAIVDKNIKAVDETLANLYQVKVPAEATSAFDILPPVAEDAPEFVKQILGPMMIMEGDSLPVSALPEDGTYPSATTQYEKRNIAIDIPVWDPSLCIQCGKCVLVCPHAAIRAKVYAPEKLEQAPAAFRHAQAKFPNFKDYDFTIQTAPEDCTGCGLCAANCPINKTKAEDPHRPLIMRTQMPIRETEKANWNYFLSLPETDKAKLNTATVKDVQLLRPLFEFSGACAGCGETPYLKLLSQLFGDRAIIANATGCSSIYGGNLPTTPWAVNDQGRGPAWSNSLFEDAAEFGLGFRLTIDKHREYAAELLTKMTPELGEQTVREILDAPQTTGEQIKAVTDKIDRLKEQLCCIETQQAEELESVIDNLAKKSVWCVGGDGWAYDIGYGGLDHVIASGKNVNILVLDTEVYSNTGGQASKSTPRGAVAKFAAAGKRMGKKDLAMMAMSYGSVYVGKVALGANDAHTVKVFQEAEAYEGPSIIIAYCHCIAHGIDMVKGLDQQKKAVDSGHWMLMRYNPELAKEGKNPLVIDSKEPSLPLEDYIYNEVRYKSLKATAPEEAAQLLEEEKKAIADRWRFYRHMAEMKMEG
;
A
#
# COMPACT_ATOMS: atom_id res chain seq x y z
N MET A 1 1.68 -15.16 15.16
CA MET A 1 1.26 -16.42 14.48
C MET A 1 2.35 -17.50 14.46
N GLY A 2 3.51 -17.30 13.81
CA GLY A 2 4.52 -18.37 13.70
C GLY A 2 4.98 -18.95 15.04
N ALA A 3 5.16 -18.09 16.05
CA ALA A 3 5.41 -18.49 17.44
C ALA A 3 4.28 -19.37 18.00
N ASN A 4 3.01 -19.02 17.80
CA ASN A 4 1.86 -19.80 18.28
C ASN A 4 1.80 -21.20 17.66
N LYS A 5 2.06 -21.33 16.35
CA LYS A 5 2.16 -22.65 15.70
C LYS A 5 3.29 -23.49 16.27
N ASN A 6 4.41 -22.85 16.61
CA ASN A 6 5.53 -23.51 17.27
C ASN A 6 5.16 -23.91 18.71
N SER A 7 4.50 -23.05 19.49
CA SER A 7 4.02 -23.38 20.84
C SER A 7 3.06 -24.57 20.86
N ILE A 8 2.13 -24.67 19.89
CA ILE A 8 1.26 -25.85 19.74
C ILE A 8 2.09 -27.12 19.56
N LYS A 9 3.12 -27.08 18.71
CA LYS A 9 3.99 -28.23 18.47
C LYS A 9 4.78 -28.61 19.73
N ILE A 10 5.33 -27.64 20.45
CA ILE A 10 6.05 -27.90 21.70
C ILE A 10 5.10 -28.56 22.70
N ILE A 11 3.93 -27.97 22.95
CA ILE A 11 3.01 -28.50 23.97
C ILE A 11 2.50 -29.89 23.59
N GLY A 12 2.10 -30.10 22.33
CA GLY A 12 1.62 -31.41 21.88
C GLY A 12 2.71 -32.49 21.75
N GLN A 13 4.00 -32.12 21.84
CA GLN A 13 5.12 -33.09 21.85
C GLN A 13 5.65 -33.35 23.26
N GLU A 14 5.58 -32.38 24.15
CA GLU A 14 6.13 -32.44 25.51
C GLU A 14 5.08 -32.79 26.58
N THR A 15 3.79 -32.90 26.19
CA THR A 15 2.68 -33.23 27.10
C THR A 15 1.68 -34.19 26.45
N ASP A 16 0.84 -34.82 27.27
CA ASP A 16 -0.29 -35.64 26.81
C ASP A 16 -1.54 -34.79 26.49
N LEU A 17 -1.43 -33.46 26.48
CA LEU A 17 -2.56 -32.57 26.21
C LEU A 17 -2.91 -32.57 24.72
N TYR A 18 -4.20 -32.61 24.43
CA TYR A 18 -4.72 -32.25 23.13
C TYR A 18 -4.47 -30.76 22.89
N ALA A 19 -4.12 -30.40 21.65
CA ALA A 19 -3.83 -29.03 21.26
C ALA A 19 -4.63 -28.64 20.02
N GLN A 20 -5.29 -27.47 20.07
CA GLN A 20 -6.03 -26.90 18.95
C GLN A 20 -5.55 -25.46 18.70
N GLY A 21 -5.41 -25.09 17.42
CA GLY A 21 -5.08 -23.74 17.01
C GLY A 21 -5.96 -23.26 15.86
N TYR A 22 -6.61 -22.12 16.05
CA TYR A 22 -7.32 -21.38 15.02
C TYR A 22 -6.77 -19.95 14.93
N TYR A 23 -6.74 -19.37 13.74
CA TYR A 23 -6.16 -18.05 13.49
C TYR A 23 -7.13 -17.23 12.64
N SER A 24 -7.63 -16.12 13.20
CA SER A 24 -8.36 -15.10 12.46
C SER A 24 -7.36 -14.06 11.95
N TYR A 25 -7.38 -13.80 10.64
CA TYR A 25 -6.48 -12.88 9.97
C TYR A 25 -7.26 -11.70 9.42
N ASP A 26 -6.69 -10.51 9.57
CA ASP A 26 -7.09 -9.35 8.80
C ASP A 26 -6.60 -9.48 7.34
N SER A 27 -7.39 -8.91 6.43
CA SER A 27 -7.06 -8.68 5.02
C SER A 27 -5.85 -7.76 4.82
N LYS A 28 -5.61 -6.84 5.77
CA LYS A 28 -4.55 -5.83 5.69
C LYS A 28 -3.19 -6.52 5.79
N LYS A 29 -2.35 -6.31 4.77
CA LYS A 29 -1.07 -7.02 4.64
C LYS A 29 0.04 -6.51 5.56
N SER A 30 -0.12 -5.33 6.14
CA SER A 30 0.80 -4.81 7.16
C SER A 30 0.03 -4.14 8.27
N GLY A 31 0.42 -4.45 9.51
CA GLY A 31 -0.24 -3.96 10.73
C GLY A 31 -1.69 -4.40 10.89
N GLY A 32 -2.14 -5.40 10.11
CA GLY A 32 -3.48 -5.98 10.27
C GLY A 32 -3.59 -6.72 11.60
N ILE A 33 -4.81 -6.81 12.13
CA ILE A 33 -5.05 -7.52 13.38
C ILE A 33 -4.99 -9.03 13.12
N THR A 34 -4.34 -9.78 14.00
CA THR A 34 -4.36 -11.24 13.94
C THR A 34 -4.71 -11.78 15.32
N VAL A 35 -5.84 -12.49 15.42
CA VAL A 35 -6.28 -13.11 16.67
C VAL A 35 -5.98 -14.61 16.60
N SER A 36 -5.18 -15.09 17.55
CA SER A 36 -4.83 -16.51 17.65
C SER A 36 -5.63 -17.14 18.79
N HIS A 37 -6.41 -18.17 18.48
CA HIS A 37 -7.19 -18.94 19.43
C HIS A 37 -6.51 -20.28 19.65
N LEU A 38 -5.95 -20.47 20.85
CA LEU A 38 -5.25 -21.69 21.23
C LEU A 38 -6.00 -22.37 22.38
N ARG A 39 -6.20 -23.68 22.28
CA ARG A 39 -6.78 -24.50 23.35
C ARG A 39 -5.86 -25.68 23.63
N PHE A 40 -5.71 -25.99 24.92
CA PHE A 40 -4.94 -27.13 25.40
C PHE A 40 -5.72 -27.78 26.54
N GLY A 41 -5.82 -29.11 26.56
CA GLY A 41 -6.59 -29.82 27.59
C GLY A 41 -6.35 -31.33 27.57
N PRO A 42 -6.70 -32.02 28.68
CA PRO A 42 -6.54 -33.47 28.78
C PRO A 42 -7.53 -34.25 27.90
N ASP A 43 -8.66 -33.62 27.53
CA ASP A 43 -9.71 -34.23 26.71
C ASP A 43 -9.62 -33.77 25.24
N PRO A 44 -10.10 -34.59 24.29
CA PRO A 44 -10.22 -34.20 22.89
C PRO A 44 -11.01 -32.89 22.71
N ILE A 45 -10.47 -31.97 21.89
CA ILE A 45 -11.03 -30.63 21.72
C ILE A 45 -11.93 -30.57 20.48
N TYR A 46 -13.25 -30.59 20.69
CA TYR A 46 -14.27 -30.47 19.62
C TYR A 46 -14.79 -29.05 19.38
N ALA A 47 -14.24 -28.04 20.07
CA ALA A 47 -14.70 -26.65 19.99
C ALA A 47 -14.29 -25.97 18.68
N SER A 48 -15.05 -26.17 17.60
CA SER A 48 -14.85 -25.57 16.28
C SER A 48 -15.41 -24.14 16.17
N TYR A 49 -15.18 -23.32 17.19
CA TYR A 49 -15.60 -21.92 17.28
C TYR A 49 -14.53 -21.06 17.96
N LEU A 50 -14.62 -19.73 17.84
CA LEU A 50 -13.67 -18.79 18.45
C LEU A 50 -13.72 -18.85 19.99
N ILE A 51 -12.63 -18.46 20.65
CA ILE A 51 -12.62 -18.40 22.13
C ILE A 51 -13.43 -17.17 22.58
N ASN A 52 -14.50 -17.43 23.34
CA ASN A 52 -15.35 -16.41 23.96
C ASN A 52 -15.08 -16.24 25.48
N LYS A 53 -14.31 -17.13 26.09
CA LYS A 53 -13.82 -17.03 27.48
C LYS A 53 -12.39 -17.55 27.56
N ALA A 54 -11.42 -16.66 27.75
CA ALA A 54 -9.99 -16.96 27.71
C ALA A 54 -9.34 -16.85 29.09
N ASN A 55 -8.61 -17.90 29.50
CA ASN A 55 -7.82 -17.90 30.74
C ASN A 55 -6.48 -17.15 30.60
N PHE A 56 -6.01 -16.97 29.35
CA PHE A 56 -4.79 -16.25 29.03
C PHE A 56 -5.02 -15.39 27.80
N LEU A 57 -4.76 -14.08 27.92
CA LEU A 57 -4.81 -13.13 26.82
C LEU A 57 -3.44 -12.45 26.69
N ALA A 58 -2.99 -12.25 25.45
CA ALA A 58 -1.78 -11.48 25.18
C ALA A 58 -2.05 -10.42 24.11
N CYS A 59 -1.74 -9.17 24.43
CA CYS A 59 -1.72 -8.06 23.47
C CYS A 59 -0.26 -7.73 23.12
N HIS A 60 0.09 -7.95 21.84
CA HIS A 60 1.47 -7.78 21.37
C HIS A 60 1.74 -6.37 20.81
N VAL A 61 0.70 -5.52 20.70
CA VAL A 61 0.77 -4.18 20.12
C VAL A 61 0.01 -3.21 21.03
N TYR A 62 0.75 -2.33 21.71
CA TYR A 62 0.18 -1.43 22.71
C TYR A 62 -0.94 -0.52 22.18
N SER A 63 -0.80 0.04 20.96
CA SER A 63 -1.80 0.95 20.38
C SER A 63 -3.18 0.33 20.14
N PHE A 64 -3.29 -1.01 20.15
CA PHE A 64 -4.59 -1.67 20.04
C PHE A 64 -5.52 -1.37 21.22
N LEU A 65 -4.96 -1.06 22.40
CA LEU A 65 -5.77 -0.71 23.57
C LEU A 65 -6.52 0.62 23.40
N GLU A 66 -6.10 1.47 22.45
CA GLU A 66 -6.72 2.77 22.20
C GLU A 66 -8.11 2.64 21.59
N LYS A 67 -8.41 1.56 20.84
CA LYS A 67 -9.69 1.39 20.12
C LYS A 67 -10.35 0.03 20.32
N LEU A 68 -9.60 -1.02 20.67
CA LEU A 68 -10.14 -2.38 20.80
C LEU A 68 -10.41 -2.71 22.26
N ASP A 69 -11.46 -3.48 22.52
CA ASP A 69 -11.72 -4.11 23.82
C ASP A 69 -11.19 -5.55 23.85
N ILE A 70 -9.89 -5.71 24.07
CA ILE A 70 -9.24 -7.03 24.07
C ILE A 70 -9.69 -7.88 25.27
N LEU A 71 -10.10 -7.25 26.38
CA LEU A 71 -10.48 -7.94 27.62
C LEU A 71 -11.95 -8.36 27.69
N LYS A 72 -12.75 -8.10 26.65
CA LYS A 72 -14.16 -8.53 26.53
C LYS A 72 -14.33 -9.99 26.94
N ASN A 73 -13.51 -10.87 26.36
CA ASN A 73 -13.57 -12.31 26.54
C ASN A 73 -12.65 -12.85 27.66
N ALA A 74 -12.09 -11.99 28.52
CA ALA A 74 -11.26 -12.46 29.64
C ALA A 74 -12.09 -13.24 30.67
N ALA A 75 -11.57 -14.38 31.12
CA ALA A 75 -12.12 -15.13 32.25
C ALA A 75 -11.72 -14.46 33.58
N ASP A 76 -12.56 -14.62 34.60
CA ASP A 76 -12.23 -14.24 35.97
C ASP A 76 -10.98 -15.01 36.47
N GLY A 77 -10.07 -14.30 37.15
CA GLY A 77 -8.77 -14.81 37.57
C GLY A 77 -7.76 -15.07 36.44
N GLY A 78 -8.09 -14.68 35.20
CA GLY A 78 -7.25 -14.90 34.02
C GLY A 78 -5.96 -14.08 34.00
N THR A 79 -5.03 -14.46 33.12
CA THR A 79 -3.76 -13.75 32.92
C THR A 79 -3.82 -12.84 31.70
N PHE A 80 -3.40 -11.58 31.83
CA PHE A 80 -3.23 -10.64 30.73
C PHE A 80 -1.78 -10.23 30.57
N LEU A 81 -1.18 -10.55 29.43
CA LEU A 81 0.17 -10.16 29.04
C LEU A 81 0.13 -9.00 28.05
N LEU A 82 0.82 -7.91 28.35
CA LEU A 82 0.86 -6.72 27.51
C LEU A 82 2.30 -6.38 27.10
N ASN A 83 2.52 -6.25 25.78
CA ASN A 83 3.72 -5.62 25.25
C ASN A 83 3.54 -4.10 25.22
N ALA A 84 4.28 -3.37 26.05
CA ALA A 84 4.18 -1.92 26.18
C ALA A 84 5.56 -1.28 26.42
N PRO A 85 5.77 -0.03 26.00
CA PRO A 85 7.02 0.71 26.26
C PRO A 85 7.11 1.26 27.71
N PHE A 86 6.35 0.68 28.65
CA PHE A 86 6.21 1.17 30.02
C PHE A 86 6.52 0.05 31.02
N GLY A 87 7.19 0.42 32.11
CA GLY A 87 7.48 -0.51 33.21
C GLY A 87 6.26 -0.79 34.10
N PRO A 88 6.39 -1.73 35.07
CA PRO A 88 5.30 -2.14 35.95
C PRO A 88 4.76 -1.01 36.84
N GLU A 89 5.59 -0.01 37.17
CA GLU A 89 5.18 1.15 37.98
C GLU A 89 4.41 2.20 37.19
N GLN A 90 4.54 2.21 35.86
CA GLN A 90 4.00 3.26 34.99
C GLN A 90 2.79 2.79 34.21
N ILE A 91 2.71 1.50 33.88
CA ILE A 91 1.72 0.97 32.93
C ILE A 91 0.29 1.19 33.39
N TRP A 92 0.01 1.15 34.70
CA TRP A 92 -1.34 1.32 35.22
C TRP A 92 -1.95 2.66 34.78
N ASP A 93 -1.20 3.76 34.91
CA ASP A 93 -1.63 5.12 34.51
C ASP A 93 -1.69 5.32 32.99
N LYS A 94 -1.30 4.31 32.22
CA LYS A 94 -1.33 4.30 30.75
C LYS A 94 -2.43 3.40 30.20
N LEU A 95 -3.20 2.72 31.05
CA LEU A 95 -4.36 1.93 30.61
C LEU A 95 -5.63 2.78 30.55
N PRO A 96 -6.51 2.56 29.54
CA PRO A 96 -7.84 3.14 29.54
C PRO A 96 -8.66 2.70 30.76
N LYS A 97 -9.62 3.54 31.20
CA LYS A 97 -10.47 3.25 32.35
C LYS A 97 -11.22 1.93 32.23
N THR A 98 -11.77 1.61 31.06
CA THR A 98 -12.43 0.32 30.79
C THR A 98 -11.49 -0.88 31.02
N TYR A 99 -10.21 -0.76 30.67
CA TYR A 99 -9.23 -1.82 30.91
C TYR A 99 -8.92 -1.98 32.39
N GLN A 100 -8.66 -0.88 33.10
CA GLN A 100 -8.41 -0.91 34.54
C GLN A 100 -9.59 -1.55 35.29
N GLN A 101 -10.82 -1.14 34.98
CA GLN A 101 -12.02 -1.68 35.60
C GLN A 101 -12.17 -3.19 35.35
N LYS A 102 -11.99 -3.65 34.11
CA LYS A 102 -12.06 -5.09 33.78
C LYS A 102 -10.95 -5.91 34.46
N ILE A 103 -9.76 -5.35 34.63
CA ILE A 103 -8.67 -6.01 35.34
C ILE A 103 -9.03 -6.21 36.81
N ILE A 104 -9.67 -5.21 37.44
CA ILE A 104 -10.13 -5.28 38.83
C ILE A 104 -11.30 -6.26 38.95
N ASP A 105 -12.39 -6.03 38.20
CA ASP A 105 -13.64 -6.79 38.31
C ASP A 105 -13.46 -8.29 38.04
N LYS A 106 -12.53 -8.63 37.13
CA LYS A 106 -12.22 -10.01 36.75
C LYS A 106 -10.95 -10.54 37.44
N HIS A 107 -10.43 -9.85 38.45
CA HIS A 107 -9.26 -10.26 39.23
C HIS A 107 -8.07 -10.70 38.36
N LEU A 108 -7.79 -9.97 37.28
CA LEU A 108 -6.82 -10.40 36.28
C LEU A 108 -5.38 -10.24 36.79
N LYS A 109 -4.52 -11.20 36.44
CA LYS A 109 -3.08 -11.10 36.63
C LYS A 109 -2.47 -10.36 35.45
N LEU A 110 -2.13 -9.08 35.65
CA LEU A 110 -1.50 -8.26 34.63
C LEU A 110 0.04 -8.43 34.62
N TYR A 111 0.59 -8.72 33.45
CA TYR A 111 2.03 -8.75 33.18
C TYR A 111 2.39 -7.79 32.05
N VAL A 112 3.52 -7.10 32.17
CA VAL A 112 4.02 -6.15 31.17
C VAL A 112 5.47 -6.47 30.76
N ILE A 113 5.77 -6.19 29.49
CA ILE A 113 7.12 -6.28 28.93
C ILE A 113 7.33 -5.25 27.81
N ASP A 114 8.51 -4.66 27.70
CA ASP A 114 8.93 -3.87 26.53
C ASP A 114 9.70 -4.75 25.55
N ALA A 115 8.96 -5.53 24.76
CA ALA A 115 9.58 -6.46 23.81
C ALA A 115 10.32 -5.73 22.68
N VAL A 116 9.94 -4.49 22.36
CA VAL A 116 10.59 -3.70 21.31
C VAL A 116 11.98 -3.27 21.76
N LYS A 117 12.12 -2.77 22.99
CA LYS A 117 13.43 -2.43 23.58
C LYS A 117 14.34 -3.64 23.67
N ILE A 118 13.84 -4.79 24.14
CA ILE A 118 14.62 -6.02 24.25
C ILE A 118 15.06 -6.49 22.84
N ALA A 119 14.18 -6.45 21.85
CA ALA A 119 14.53 -6.82 20.47
C ALA A 119 15.64 -5.91 19.89
N LYS A 120 15.61 -4.60 20.18
CA LYS A 120 16.67 -3.66 19.79
C LYS A 120 18.00 -3.97 20.50
N GLN A 121 18.00 -4.15 21.82
CA GLN A 121 19.19 -4.41 22.64
C GLN A 121 19.87 -5.76 22.34
N THR A 122 19.08 -6.76 21.94
CA THR A 122 19.58 -8.10 21.58
C THR A 122 19.94 -8.23 20.10
N GLY A 123 19.74 -7.17 19.30
CA GLY A 123 20.06 -7.17 17.87
C GLY A 123 19.11 -8.01 17.02
N MET A 124 17.87 -8.22 17.48
CA MET A 124 16.78 -8.86 16.74
C MET A 124 15.97 -7.88 15.87
N GLY A 125 16.27 -6.58 15.95
CA GLY A 125 15.58 -5.54 15.20
C GLY A 125 14.17 -5.31 15.75
N SER A 126 13.15 -5.42 14.89
CA SER A 126 11.73 -5.27 15.25
C SER A 126 11.02 -6.57 15.62
N ARG A 127 11.75 -7.71 15.69
CA ARG A 127 11.14 -9.03 15.91
C ARG A 127 10.91 -9.29 17.40
N THR A 128 9.64 -9.29 17.81
CA THR A 128 9.21 -9.55 19.20
C THR A 128 8.66 -10.96 19.41
N ASN A 129 8.57 -11.78 18.37
CA ASN A 129 7.92 -13.10 18.40
C ASN A 129 8.51 -14.06 19.45
N THR A 130 9.84 -14.21 19.51
CA THR A 130 10.53 -15.09 20.47
C THR A 130 10.35 -14.59 21.90
N ILE A 131 10.38 -13.26 22.10
CA ILE A 131 10.16 -12.61 23.40
C ILE A 131 8.75 -12.93 23.91
N MET A 132 7.72 -12.62 23.12
CA MET A 132 6.33 -12.86 23.52
C MET A 132 6.01 -14.34 23.72
N GLN A 133 6.61 -15.23 22.92
CA GLN A 133 6.48 -16.68 23.10
C GLN A 133 7.11 -17.13 24.43
N THR A 134 8.26 -16.59 24.79
CA THR A 134 8.94 -16.88 26.06
C THR A 134 8.08 -16.42 27.23
N CYS A 135 7.49 -15.23 27.17
CA CYS A 135 6.53 -14.77 28.17
C CYS A 135 5.37 -15.76 28.32
N PHE A 136 4.71 -16.16 27.23
CA PHE A 136 3.60 -17.11 27.29
C PHE A 136 3.98 -18.39 28.06
N PHE A 137 5.12 -19.00 27.77
CA PHE A 137 5.54 -20.20 28.48
C PHE A 137 5.92 -19.96 29.94
N ALA A 138 6.51 -18.79 30.26
CA ALA A 138 6.90 -18.45 31.62
C ALA A 138 5.70 -18.24 32.56
N ILE A 139 4.58 -17.71 32.06
CA ILE A 139 3.44 -17.28 32.90
C ILE A 139 2.09 -17.98 32.59
N SER A 140 2.02 -18.87 31.60
CA SER A 140 0.77 -19.61 31.30
C SER A 140 0.49 -20.77 32.26
N GLY A 141 1.52 -21.34 32.88
CA GLY A 141 1.39 -22.52 33.76
C GLY A 141 1.10 -23.84 33.04
N ILE A 142 1.13 -23.85 31.69
CA ILE A 142 0.85 -25.06 30.88
C ILE A 142 1.97 -26.10 30.97
N LEU A 143 3.19 -25.64 31.21
CA LEU A 143 4.38 -26.46 31.40
C LEU A 143 5.15 -25.90 32.61
N PRO A 144 5.85 -26.76 33.38
CA PRO A 144 6.81 -26.28 34.37
C PRO A 144 7.83 -25.35 33.72
N GLN A 145 8.09 -24.20 34.35
CA GLN A 145 8.88 -23.11 33.77
C GLN A 145 10.26 -23.57 33.27
N ASP A 146 10.98 -24.36 34.06
CA ASP A 146 12.32 -24.87 33.68
C ASP A 146 12.27 -25.75 32.42
N LYS A 147 11.26 -26.62 32.33
CA LYS A 147 11.03 -27.47 31.15
C LYS A 147 10.69 -26.63 29.93
N ALA A 148 9.83 -25.61 30.11
CA ALA A 148 9.40 -24.75 29.02
C ALA A 148 10.56 -23.91 28.46
N ILE A 149 11.39 -23.30 29.34
CA ILE A 149 12.57 -22.52 28.93
C ILE A 149 13.56 -23.41 28.18
N LYS A 150 13.82 -24.62 28.69
CA LYS A 150 14.70 -25.59 28.01
C LYS A 150 14.17 -25.96 26.63
N ALA A 151 12.87 -26.30 26.51
CA ALA A 151 12.25 -26.66 25.23
C ALA A 151 12.31 -25.51 24.20
N ILE A 152 12.15 -24.25 24.64
CA ILE A 152 12.30 -23.08 23.77
C ILE A 152 13.74 -22.97 23.25
N LYS A 153 14.74 -23.05 24.15
CA LYS A 153 16.16 -22.98 23.77
C LYS A 153 16.55 -24.12 22.82
N ASP A 154 16.09 -25.35 23.10
CA ASP A 154 16.31 -26.52 22.25
C ASP A 154 15.66 -26.34 20.85
N SER A 155 14.43 -25.82 20.79
CA SER A 155 13.75 -25.48 19.53
C SER A 155 14.47 -24.37 18.75
N ILE A 156 15.02 -23.36 19.43
CA ILE A 156 15.81 -22.28 18.82
C ILE A 156 17.06 -22.88 18.17
N ILE A 157 17.80 -23.73 18.88
CA ILE A 157 18.99 -24.41 18.35
C ILE A 157 18.60 -25.20 17.10
N LYS A 158 17.63 -26.12 17.22
CA LYS A 158 17.16 -26.96 16.09
C LYS A 158 16.73 -26.14 14.87
N SER A 159 16.07 -25.00 15.07
CA SER A 159 15.52 -24.18 14.00
C SER A 159 16.56 -23.26 13.35
N TYR A 160 17.56 -22.80 14.10
CA TYR A 160 18.46 -21.72 13.67
C TYR A 160 19.93 -22.13 13.53
N THR A 161 20.35 -23.33 13.94
CA THR A 161 21.74 -23.82 13.72
C THR A 161 22.17 -23.69 12.26
N LYS A 162 21.28 -23.98 11.31
CA LYS A 162 21.55 -23.83 9.86
C LYS A 162 21.79 -22.38 9.40
N LYS A 163 21.43 -21.38 10.21
CA LYS A 163 21.63 -19.96 9.92
C LYS A 163 22.88 -19.36 10.60
N GLY A 164 23.61 -20.17 11.37
CA GLY A 164 24.85 -19.78 12.05
C GLY A 164 24.70 -19.49 13.55
N GLN A 165 25.77 -19.74 14.31
CA GLN A 165 25.77 -19.66 15.78
C GLN A 165 25.40 -18.27 16.31
N ALA A 166 25.84 -17.19 15.64
CA ALA A 166 25.51 -15.83 16.05
C ALA A 166 23.99 -15.54 16.07
N ILE A 167 23.20 -16.19 15.21
CA ILE A 167 21.73 -16.05 15.24
C ILE A 167 21.13 -16.86 16.39
N VAL A 168 21.67 -18.04 16.66
CA VAL A 168 21.26 -18.87 17.81
C VAL A 168 21.51 -18.10 19.12
N ASP A 169 22.73 -17.58 19.31
CA ASP A 169 23.13 -16.85 20.52
C ASP A 169 22.26 -15.60 20.75
N LYS A 170 21.94 -14.85 19.68
CA LYS A 170 21.02 -13.70 19.77
C LYS A 170 19.63 -14.11 20.26
N ASN A 171 19.09 -15.22 19.77
CA ASN A 171 17.79 -15.70 20.21
C ASN A 171 17.83 -16.23 21.65
N ILE A 172 18.90 -16.91 22.06
CA ILE A 172 19.07 -17.36 23.46
C ILE A 172 19.19 -16.16 24.39
N LYS A 173 20.02 -15.17 24.06
CA LYS A 173 20.12 -13.92 24.82
C LYS A 173 18.76 -13.24 24.96
N ALA A 174 17.96 -13.22 23.89
CA ALA A 174 16.60 -12.66 23.94
C ALA A 174 15.68 -13.41 24.91
N VAL A 175 15.78 -14.74 25.02
CA VAL A 175 15.03 -15.52 26.02
C VAL A 175 15.43 -15.09 27.43
N ASP A 176 16.73 -14.98 27.71
CA ASP A 176 17.23 -14.63 29.05
C ASP A 176 16.83 -13.19 29.44
N GLU A 177 17.03 -12.22 28.54
CA GLU A 177 16.61 -10.83 28.73
C GLU A 177 15.09 -10.70 28.89
N THR A 178 14.31 -11.57 28.23
CA THR A 178 12.85 -11.59 28.39
C THR A 178 12.46 -11.95 29.82
N LEU A 179 13.05 -13.02 30.38
CA LEU A 179 12.73 -13.46 31.73
C LEU A 179 13.13 -12.43 32.78
N ALA A 180 14.26 -11.73 32.57
CA ALA A 180 14.72 -10.67 33.45
C ALA A 180 13.85 -9.39 33.39
N ASN A 181 13.08 -9.19 32.31
CA ASN A 181 12.30 -7.98 32.06
C ASN A 181 10.79 -8.22 31.93
N LEU A 182 10.30 -9.40 32.37
CA LEU A 182 8.89 -9.70 32.46
C LEU A 182 8.39 -9.40 33.87
N TYR A 183 7.52 -8.40 34.02
CA TYR A 183 7.09 -7.92 35.32
C TYR A 183 5.60 -8.17 35.55
N GLN A 184 5.24 -8.68 36.72
CA GLN A 184 3.85 -8.68 37.19
C GLN A 184 3.53 -7.30 37.77
N VAL A 185 2.38 -6.74 37.37
CA VAL A 185 1.92 -5.43 37.82
C VAL A 185 1.07 -5.61 39.08
N LYS A 186 1.32 -4.79 40.10
CA LYS A 186 0.44 -4.72 41.27
C LYS A 186 -0.84 -3.97 40.88
N VAL A 187 -1.96 -4.68 40.82
CA VAL A 187 -3.27 -4.13 40.47
C VAL A 187 -3.83 -3.33 41.66
N PRO A 188 -4.12 -2.02 41.51
CA PRO A 188 -4.82 -1.22 42.52
C PRO A 188 -6.27 -1.67 42.71
N ALA A 189 -6.88 -1.26 43.83
CA ALA A 189 -8.27 -1.61 44.14
C ALA A 189 -9.31 -0.84 43.29
N GLU A 190 -8.93 0.30 42.73
CA GLU A 190 -9.83 1.20 42.00
C GLU A 190 -9.23 1.62 40.66
N ALA A 191 -10.09 1.86 39.68
CA ALA A 191 -9.71 2.44 38.39
C ALA A 191 -9.47 3.95 38.54
N THR A 192 -8.27 4.41 38.17
CA THR A 192 -7.78 5.78 38.33
C THR A 192 -7.62 6.54 37.01
N SER A 193 -7.79 5.88 35.86
CA SER A 193 -7.55 6.49 34.55
C SER A 193 -8.54 7.62 34.24
N ALA A 194 -8.01 8.72 33.69
CA ALA A 194 -8.78 9.89 33.27
C ALA A 194 -9.22 9.82 31.79
N PHE A 195 -8.83 8.77 31.06
CA PHE A 195 -9.19 8.55 29.67
C PHE A 195 -9.74 7.14 29.47
N ASP A 196 -10.45 6.93 28.37
CA ASP A 196 -11.00 5.62 28.03
C ASP A 196 -10.73 5.26 26.56
N ILE A 197 -11.19 4.07 26.16
CA ILE A 197 -11.12 3.59 24.78
C ILE A 197 -11.78 4.65 23.87
N LEU A 198 -11.08 5.00 22.80
CA LEU A 198 -11.54 5.96 21.81
C LEU A 198 -12.64 5.35 20.93
N PRO A 199 -13.56 6.17 20.41
CA PRO A 199 -14.45 5.75 19.33
C PRO A 199 -13.68 5.17 18.14
N PRO A 200 -14.27 4.26 17.33
CA PRO A 200 -13.61 3.65 16.18
C PRO A 200 -13.03 4.66 15.19
N VAL A 201 -13.77 5.74 14.98
CA VAL A 201 -13.49 6.83 14.03
C VAL A 201 -13.77 8.18 14.69
N ALA A 202 -13.28 9.26 14.08
CA ALA A 202 -13.50 10.62 14.57
C ALA A 202 -14.98 11.04 14.53
N GLU A 203 -15.38 12.00 15.37
CA GLU A 203 -16.78 12.46 15.49
C GLU A 203 -17.30 13.15 14.22
N ASP A 204 -16.41 13.78 13.46
CA ASP A 204 -16.68 14.44 12.18
C ASP A 204 -16.72 13.48 10.99
N ALA A 205 -16.53 12.17 11.21
CA ALA A 205 -16.68 11.17 10.16
C ALA A 205 -18.15 11.08 9.69
N PRO A 206 -18.40 10.78 8.40
CA PRO A 206 -19.76 10.61 7.88
C PRO A 206 -20.54 9.53 8.64
N GLU A 207 -21.86 9.67 8.69
CA GLU A 207 -22.71 8.79 9.51
C GLU A 207 -22.54 7.30 9.15
N PHE A 208 -22.48 6.98 7.86
CA PHE A 208 -22.22 5.61 7.40
C PHE A 208 -20.86 5.08 7.89
N VAL A 209 -19.83 5.95 7.92
CA VAL A 209 -18.50 5.58 8.43
C VAL A 209 -18.56 5.31 9.94
N LYS A 210 -19.29 6.12 10.72
CA LYS A 210 -19.41 5.93 12.17
C LYS A 210 -20.22 4.69 12.53
N GLN A 211 -21.40 4.54 11.95
CA GLN A 211 -22.37 3.53 12.38
C GLN A 211 -22.13 2.16 11.76
N ILE A 212 -21.59 2.10 10.54
CA ILE A 212 -21.41 0.84 9.80
C ILE A 212 -19.94 0.44 9.79
N LEU A 213 -19.08 1.32 9.28
CA LEU A 213 -17.66 0.98 9.11
C LEU A 213 -16.91 0.98 10.43
N GLY A 214 -17.28 1.85 11.38
CA GLY A 214 -16.69 1.96 12.71
C GLY A 214 -16.71 0.62 13.46
N PRO A 215 -17.89 0.00 13.68
CA PRO A 215 -17.97 -1.34 14.28
C PRO A 215 -17.14 -2.40 13.55
N MET A 216 -17.16 -2.41 12.21
CA MET A 216 -16.31 -3.33 11.43
C MET A 216 -14.81 -3.11 11.67
N MET A 217 -14.35 -1.85 11.80
CA MET A 217 -12.94 -1.50 12.04
C MET A 217 -12.44 -2.01 13.40
N ILE A 218 -13.32 -2.13 14.39
CA ILE A 218 -12.99 -2.63 15.74
C ILE A 218 -13.37 -4.10 15.97
N MET A 219 -13.61 -4.87 14.90
CA MET A 219 -13.99 -6.30 14.93
C MET A 219 -15.35 -6.58 15.58
N GLU A 220 -16.28 -5.63 15.53
CA GLU A 220 -17.67 -5.78 15.98
C GLU A 220 -18.65 -5.77 14.79
N GLY A 221 -18.17 -6.09 13.58
CA GLY A 221 -18.98 -6.12 12.36
C GLY A 221 -20.11 -7.15 12.39
N ASP A 222 -19.92 -8.28 13.10
CA ASP A 222 -20.96 -9.30 13.29
C ASP A 222 -22.18 -8.81 14.07
N SER A 223 -22.09 -7.66 14.75
CA SER A 223 -23.22 -7.04 15.47
C SER A 223 -24.16 -6.23 14.58
N LEU A 224 -23.76 -5.95 13.33
CA LEU A 224 -24.55 -5.15 12.41
C LEU A 224 -25.70 -5.96 11.82
N PRO A 225 -26.94 -5.43 11.81
CA PRO A 225 -28.05 -6.10 11.17
C PRO A 225 -27.92 -6.05 9.64
N VAL A 226 -28.56 -6.99 8.93
CA VAL A 226 -28.58 -7.00 7.46
C VAL A 226 -29.10 -5.68 6.87
N SER A 227 -30.07 -5.03 7.53
CA SER A 227 -30.63 -3.74 7.12
C SER A 227 -29.64 -2.57 7.17
N ALA A 228 -28.47 -2.76 7.78
CA ALA A 228 -27.41 -1.75 7.84
C ALA A 228 -26.48 -1.80 6.61
N LEU A 229 -26.57 -2.85 5.79
CA LEU A 229 -25.69 -3.07 4.65
C LEU A 229 -26.35 -2.62 3.34
N PRO A 230 -25.60 -2.00 2.40
CA PRO A 230 -26.11 -1.67 1.06
C PRO A 230 -26.55 -2.93 0.29
N GLU A 231 -27.68 -2.86 -0.41
CA GLU A 231 -28.27 -4.01 -1.13
C GLU A 231 -27.45 -4.45 -2.35
N ASP A 232 -26.73 -3.52 -2.98
CA ASP A 232 -25.89 -3.72 -4.16
C ASP A 232 -24.41 -3.92 -3.80
N GLY A 233 -24.06 -3.81 -2.51
CA GLY A 233 -22.68 -3.87 -2.05
C GLY A 233 -21.84 -2.64 -2.39
N THR A 234 -22.44 -1.49 -2.73
CA THR A 234 -21.72 -0.24 -2.99
C THR A 234 -21.37 0.46 -1.67
N TYR A 235 -20.08 0.71 -1.45
CA TYR A 235 -19.57 1.38 -0.25
C TYR A 235 -18.99 2.76 -0.58
N PRO A 236 -19.01 3.70 0.38
CA PRO A 236 -18.42 5.02 0.16
C PRO A 236 -16.91 4.95 -0.09
N SER A 237 -16.44 5.91 -0.88
CA SER A 237 -15.02 6.20 -1.10
C SER A 237 -14.41 6.98 0.07
N ALA A 238 -13.10 7.17 0.04
CA ALA A 238 -12.34 8.03 0.96
C ALA A 238 -12.48 7.64 2.44
N THR A 239 -12.63 6.37 2.77
CA THR A 239 -12.91 5.96 4.16
C THR A 239 -11.66 5.59 4.97
N THR A 240 -10.53 5.29 4.33
CA THR A 240 -9.26 5.04 5.04
C THR A 240 -8.76 6.25 5.83
N GLN A 241 -9.13 7.47 5.44
CA GLN A 241 -8.71 8.70 6.15
C GLN A 241 -9.20 8.74 7.61
N TYR A 242 -10.28 8.03 7.94
CA TYR A 242 -10.85 7.96 9.28
C TYR A 242 -10.28 6.81 10.13
N GLU A 243 -9.52 5.89 9.52
CA GLU A 243 -9.05 4.67 10.18
C GLU A 243 -7.98 4.96 11.24
N LYS A 244 -7.01 5.83 10.93
CA LYS A 244 -5.92 6.29 11.82
C LYS A 244 -5.32 5.15 12.64
N ARG A 245 -4.74 4.18 11.93
CA ARG A 245 -4.37 2.85 12.46
C ARG A 245 -3.30 2.86 13.53
N ASN A 246 -2.42 3.86 13.50
CA ASN A 246 -1.35 4.06 14.47
C ASN A 246 -0.48 2.80 14.69
N ILE A 247 0.09 2.29 13.60
CA ILE A 247 0.88 1.03 13.60
C ILE A 247 2.39 1.24 13.50
N ALA A 248 2.87 2.46 13.18
CA ALA A 248 4.28 2.74 13.07
C ALA A 248 4.96 2.86 14.44
N ILE A 249 6.09 2.18 14.62
CA ILE A 249 6.97 2.41 15.77
C ILE A 249 7.73 3.73 15.61
N ASP A 250 8.31 3.91 14.41
CA ASP A 250 9.09 5.09 14.04
C ASP A 250 8.46 5.75 12.80
N ILE A 251 8.45 7.09 12.75
CA ILE A 251 7.95 7.89 11.63
C ILE A 251 9.02 8.87 11.11
N PRO A 252 9.00 9.27 9.83
CA PRO A 252 9.93 10.24 9.29
C PRO A 252 9.61 11.65 9.79
N VAL A 253 10.59 12.31 10.40
CA VAL A 253 10.55 13.73 10.79
C VAL A 253 11.39 14.56 9.82
N TRP A 254 10.80 15.64 9.32
CA TRP A 254 11.39 16.51 8.30
C TRP A 254 12.23 17.64 8.91
N ASP A 255 13.43 17.85 8.37
CA ASP A 255 14.27 19.02 8.64
C ASP A 255 14.27 19.96 7.42
N PRO A 256 13.63 21.14 7.52
CA PRO A 256 13.53 22.10 6.43
C PRO A 256 14.90 22.65 5.97
N SER A 257 15.87 22.79 6.89
CA SER A 257 17.15 23.46 6.62
C SER A 257 18.03 22.69 5.63
N LEU A 258 17.88 21.37 5.59
CA LEU A 258 18.65 20.47 4.73
C LEU A 258 17.91 20.11 3.43
N CYS A 259 16.63 20.46 3.33
CA CYS A 259 15.77 19.97 2.28
C CYS A 259 15.96 20.71 0.95
N ILE A 260 16.15 19.93 -0.13
CA ILE A 260 16.20 20.44 -1.50
C ILE A 260 14.82 20.46 -2.20
N GLN A 261 13.75 20.09 -1.48
CA GLN A 261 12.36 20.12 -1.96
C GLN A 261 12.12 19.33 -3.26
N CYS A 262 12.76 18.16 -3.41
CA CYS A 262 12.70 17.37 -4.65
C CYS A 262 11.43 16.52 -4.83
N GLY A 263 10.56 16.42 -3.82
CA GLY A 263 9.34 15.60 -3.87
C GLY A 263 9.54 14.07 -3.79
N LYS A 264 10.77 13.53 -3.96
CA LYS A 264 11.00 12.07 -4.01
C LYS A 264 10.43 11.31 -2.82
N CYS A 265 10.52 11.85 -1.60
CA CYS A 265 9.95 11.24 -0.41
C CYS A 265 8.42 11.07 -0.46
N VAL A 266 7.71 12.02 -1.08
CA VAL A 266 6.25 11.98 -1.33
C VAL A 266 5.93 11.00 -2.44
N LEU A 267 6.72 10.98 -3.52
CA LEU A 267 6.54 10.05 -4.64
C LEU A 267 6.60 8.60 -4.20
N VAL A 268 7.61 8.27 -3.40
CA VAL A 268 7.91 6.88 -3.03
C VAL A 268 7.07 6.36 -1.87
N CYS A 269 6.30 7.23 -1.21
CA CYS A 269 5.47 6.81 -0.08
C CYS A 269 4.34 5.89 -0.56
N PRO A 270 4.31 4.62 -0.12
CA PRO A 270 3.29 3.67 -0.58
C PRO A 270 1.91 3.89 0.06
N HIS A 271 1.78 4.84 0.98
CA HIS A 271 0.54 5.07 1.74
C HIS A 271 0.09 6.54 1.71
N ALA A 272 0.75 7.40 0.93
CA ALA A 272 0.51 8.85 0.93
C ALA A 272 0.56 9.50 2.34
N ALA A 273 1.31 8.89 3.26
CA ALA A 273 1.49 9.32 4.65
C ALA A 273 2.57 10.39 4.83
N ILE A 274 3.18 10.85 3.74
CA ILE A 274 4.04 12.04 3.72
C ILE A 274 3.67 12.83 2.47
N ARG A 275 3.34 14.11 2.64
CA ARG A 275 2.84 14.99 1.58
C ARG A 275 3.59 16.32 1.61
N ALA A 276 3.45 17.08 0.53
CA ALA A 276 4.01 18.42 0.43
C ALA A 276 2.96 19.39 -0.10
N LYS A 277 3.03 20.64 0.38
CA LYS A 277 2.24 21.78 -0.13
C LYS A 277 3.14 23.00 -0.26
N VAL A 278 2.79 23.86 -1.21
CA VAL A 278 3.26 25.26 -1.25
C VAL A 278 2.08 26.17 -0.97
N TYR A 279 2.30 27.22 -0.19
CA TYR A 279 1.23 28.12 0.26
C TYR A 279 1.77 29.51 0.58
N ALA A 280 0.88 30.50 0.61
CA ALA A 280 1.27 31.88 0.87
C ALA A 280 1.68 32.09 2.35
N PRO A 281 2.69 32.93 2.67
CA PRO A 281 3.27 33.05 4.01
C PRO A 281 2.28 33.47 5.11
N GLU A 282 1.18 34.14 4.77
CA GLU A 282 0.14 34.54 5.73
C GLU A 282 -0.53 33.32 6.39
N LYS A 283 -0.47 32.16 5.71
CA LYS A 283 -0.89 30.88 6.29
C LYS A 283 0.08 30.36 7.36
N LEU A 284 1.10 31.10 7.79
CA LEU A 284 1.91 30.71 8.95
C LEU A 284 1.43 31.35 10.26
N GLU A 285 0.61 32.40 10.20
CA GLU A 285 0.12 33.11 11.40
C GLU A 285 -0.73 32.22 12.30
N GLN A 286 -1.44 31.25 11.73
CA GLN A 286 -2.30 30.29 12.45
C GLN A 286 -1.62 28.92 12.64
N ALA A 287 -0.37 28.78 12.22
CA ALA A 287 0.33 27.50 12.28
C ALA A 287 0.67 27.11 13.73
N PRO A 288 0.59 25.82 14.09
CA PRO A 288 1.11 25.34 15.35
C PRO A 288 2.59 25.73 15.53
N ALA A 289 3.02 26.00 16.76
CA ALA A 289 4.40 26.41 17.05
C ALA A 289 5.47 25.40 16.57
N ALA A 290 5.11 24.12 16.46
CA ALA A 290 5.98 23.05 15.97
C ALA A 290 5.85 22.78 14.46
N PHE A 291 5.06 23.57 13.74
CA PHE A 291 4.84 23.41 12.31
C PHE A 291 6.07 23.86 11.53
N ARG A 292 6.73 22.90 10.88
CA ARG A 292 7.98 23.14 10.15
C ARG A 292 7.65 23.64 8.75
N HIS A 293 8.39 24.65 8.30
CA HIS A 293 8.28 25.21 6.95
C HIS A 293 9.64 25.68 6.44
N ALA A 294 9.74 25.93 5.14
CA ALA A 294 10.89 26.55 4.48
C ALA A 294 10.40 27.38 3.28
N GLN A 295 11.15 28.41 2.88
CA GLN A 295 10.86 29.15 1.65
C GLN A 295 10.79 28.20 0.44
N ALA A 296 9.75 28.33 -0.37
CA ALA A 296 9.53 27.51 -1.56
C ALA A 296 10.62 27.75 -2.62
N LYS A 297 11.18 26.67 -3.15
CA LYS A 297 12.21 26.65 -4.21
C LYS A 297 11.59 26.27 -5.55
N PHE A 298 10.48 26.92 -5.93
CA PHE A 298 9.73 26.64 -7.16
C PHE A 298 9.60 27.92 -8.01
N PRO A 299 9.91 27.89 -9.32
CA PRO A 299 9.88 29.10 -10.16
C PRO A 299 8.55 29.84 -10.17
N ASN A 300 7.43 29.09 -10.13
CA ASN A 300 6.06 29.63 -10.19
C ASN A 300 5.49 30.03 -8.81
N PHE A 301 6.25 29.81 -7.73
CA PHE A 301 5.83 30.09 -6.35
C PHE A 301 6.94 30.86 -5.62
N LYS A 302 7.38 31.97 -6.22
CA LYS A 302 8.26 32.94 -5.54
C LYS A 302 7.54 33.49 -4.32
N ASP A 303 8.27 33.66 -3.23
CA ASP A 303 7.77 34.21 -1.96
C ASP A 303 6.70 33.36 -1.25
N TYR A 304 6.51 32.11 -1.66
CA TYR A 304 5.66 31.15 -0.96
C TYR A 304 6.48 30.36 0.06
N ASP A 305 5.81 29.75 1.03
CA ASP A 305 6.36 28.75 1.92
C ASP A 305 6.03 27.33 1.44
N PHE A 306 6.85 26.38 1.89
CA PHE A 306 6.79 24.97 1.56
C PHE A 306 6.90 24.14 2.83
N THR A 307 6.05 23.12 2.93
CA THR A 307 6.12 22.13 4.01
C THR A 307 6.05 20.72 3.47
N ILE A 308 6.86 19.83 4.04
CA ILE A 308 6.63 18.39 4.01
C ILE A 308 6.09 17.97 5.38
N GLN A 309 4.91 17.36 5.39
CA GLN A 309 4.28 16.87 6.62
C GLN A 309 3.99 15.38 6.54
N THR A 310 4.26 14.68 7.65
CA THR A 310 3.96 13.26 7.84
C THR A 310 2.64 13.11 8.57
N ALA A 311 1.79 12.18 8.14
CA ALA A 311 0.60 11.72 8.84
C ALA A 311 1.02 10.67 9.89
N PRO A 312 1.11 11.01 11.19
CA PRO A 312 1.72 10.13 12.19
C PRO A 312 0.92 8.84 12.39
N GLU A 313 -0.41 8.94 12.36
CA GLU A 313 -1.34 7.82 12.61
C GLU A 313 -1.56 6.92 11.39
N ASP A 314 -1.15 7.35 10.19
CA ASP A 314 -1.31 6.58 8.94
C ASP A 314 0.02 6.06 8.38
N CYS A 315 1.14 6.59 8.87
CA CYS A 315 2.45 6.08 8.49
C CYS A 315 2.61 4.62 8.94
N THR A 316 3.21 3.78 8.09
CA THR A 316 3.53 2.39 8.43
C THR A 316 4.98 2.20 8.88
N GLY A 317 5.76 3.28 8.98
CA GLY A 317 7.16 3.24 9.40
C GLY A 317 8.10 2.50 8.44
N CYS A 318 7.75 2.39 7.15
CA CYS A 318 8.53 1.59 6.19
C CYS A 318 9.91 2.15 5.86
N GLY A 319 10.23 3.40 6.22
CA GLY A 319 11.55 4.00 6.03
C GLY A 319 11.94 4.34 4.58
N LEU A 320 11.12 3.99 3.57
CA LEU A 320 11.43 4.23 2.15
C LEU A 320 11.76 5.71 1.85
N CYS A 321 10.95 6.64 2.36
CA CYS A 321 11.14 8.07 2.13
C CYS A 321 12.48 8.59 2.67
N ALA A 322 12.90 8.15 3.86
CA ALA A 322 14.15 8.54 4.48
C ALA A 322 15.36 7.87 3.79
N ALA A 323 15.24 6.58 3.45
CA ALA A 323 16.30 5.83 2.78
C ALA A 323 16.61 6.37 1.36
N ASN A 324 15.56 6.80 0.65
CA ASN A 324 15.66 7.28 -0.74
C ASN A 324 15.73 8.82 -0.84
N CYS A 325 15.91 9.53 0.27
CA CYS A 325 16.23 10.95 0.23
C CYS A 325 17.59 11.14 -0.49
N PRO A 326 17.68 11.95 -1.56
CA PRO A 326 18.93 12.09 -2.32
C PRO A 326 20.05 12.76 -1.51
N ILE A 327 19.71 13.49 -0.45
CA ILE A 327 20.65 14.02 0.53
C ILE A 327 20.84 12.96 1.63
N ASN A 328 21.47 11.83 1.28
CA ASN A 328 21.73 10.71 2.18
C ASN A 328 23.22 10.39 2.38
N LYS A 329 24.12 11.20 1.82
CA LYS A 329 25.58 11.00 1.86
C LYS A 329 26.29 12.00 2.77
N THR A 330 26.07 11.91 4.09
CA THR A 330 27.02 12.46 5.06
C THR A 330 27.87 11.34 5.66
N LYS A 331 29.13 11.64 5.95
CA LYS A 331 30.09 10.71 6.56
C LYS A 331 29.55 10.20 7.90
N ALA A 332 29.91 8.98 8.26
CA ALA A 332 29.30 8.13 9.30
C ALA A 332 29.28 8.69 10.74
N GLU A 333 29.76 9.92 10.96
CA GLU A 333 29.95 10.51 12.28
C GLU A 333 28.96 11.65 12.57
N ASP A 334 28.17 12.10 11.59
CA ASP A 334 27.08 13.06 11.81
C ASP A 334 25.82 12.80 10.93
N PRO A 335 24.69 12.33 11.50
CA PRO A 335 23.52 11.85 10.77
C PRO A 335 22.47 12.94 10.46
N HIS A 336 22.88 14.19 10.26
CA HIS A 336 21.95 15.25 9.85
C HIS A 336 21.45 14.98 8.42
N ARG A 337 20.21 14.48 8.30
CA ARG A 337 19.52 14.21 7.03
C ARG A 337 18.19 14.96 7.00
N PRO A 338 17.68 15.35 5.81
CA PRO A 338 16.39 16.04 5.72
C PRO A 338 15.21 15.24 6.24
N LEU A 339 15.30 13.91 6.29
CA LEU A 339 14.30 13.03 6.85
C LEU A 339 14.98 12.01 7.76
N ILE A 340 14.56 11.96 9.01
CA ILE A 340 15.09 11.00 9.98
C ILE A 340 13.94 10.27 10.68
N MET A 341 14.06 8.95 10.79
CA MET A 341 13.11 8.14 11.54
C MET A 341 13.24 8.45 13.04
N ARG A 342 12.11 8.71 13.70
CA ARG A 342 12.01 8.98 15.14
C ARG A 342 10.88 8.16 15.75
N THR A 343 11.05 7.74 17.00
CA THR A 343 9.99 7.06 17.76
C THR A 343 8.73 7.92 17.74
N GLN A 344 7.63 7.35 17.27
CA GLN A 344 6.39 8.08 17.01
C GLN A 344 5.73 8.56 18.31
N MET A 345 5.65 7.69 19.32
CA MET A 345 4.80 7.90 20.50
C MET A 345 5.03 9.24 21.23
N PRO A 346 6.29 9.70 21.49
CA PRO A 346 6.51 10.98 22.17
C PRO A 346 6.18 12.22 21.34
N ILE A 347 6.11 12.08 20.00
CA ILE A 347 5.88 13.21 19.08
C ILE A 347 4.51 13.17 18.41
N ARG A 348 3.71 12.11 18.66
CA ARG A 348 2.46 11.84 17.93
C ARG A 348 1.48 13.00 18.01
N GLU A 349 1.18 13.50 19.21
CA GLU A 349 0.18 14.57 19.38
C GLU A 349 0.61 15.87 18.70
N THR A 350 1.90 16.21 18.79
CA THR A 350 2.47 17.36 18.08
C THR A 350 2.36 17.20 16.56
N GLU A 351 2.77 16.05 16.03
CA GLU A 351 2.71 15.80 14.59
C GLU A 351 1.27 15.62 14.08
N LYS A 352 0.34 15.20 14.94
CA LYS A 352 -1.10 15.14 14.65
C LYS A 352 -1.69 16.53 14.49
N ALA A 353 -1.36 17.46 15.40
CA ALA A 353 -1.73 18.86 15.28
C ALA A 353 -1.16 19.48 14.01
N ASN A 354 0.13 19.22 13.71
CA ASN A 354 0.77 19.66 12.46
C ASN A 354 0.11 19.07 11.21
N TRP A 355 -0.25 17.78 11.23
CA TRP A 355 -0.94 17.11 10.13
C TRP A 355 -2.32 17.69 9.88
N ASN A 356 -3.11 17.92 10.94
CA ASN A 356 -4.44 18.53 10.83
C ASN A 356 -4.33 19.97 10.27
N TYR A 357 -3.34 20.73 10.72
CA TYR A 357 -3.06 22.06 10.15
C TYR A 357 -2.67 21.96 8.66
N PHE A 358 -1.79 21.03 8.30
CA PHE A 358 -1.39 20.79 6.91
C PHE A 358 -2.58 20.45 6.00
N LEU A 359 -3.54 19.66 6.50
CA LEU A 359 -4.77 19.37 5.78
C LEU A 359 -5.65 20.61 5.59
N SER A 360 -5.67 21.54 6.56
CA SER A 360 -6.43 22.79 6.48
C SER A 360 -5.86 23.81 5.48
N LEU A 361 -4.58 23.67 5.09
CA LEU A 361 -3.97 24.52 4.07
C LEU A 361 -4.61 24.27 2.70
N PRO A 362 -4.76 25.30 1.84
CA PRO A 362 -5.29 25.12 0.50
C PRO A 362 -4.43 24.13 -0.31
N GLU A 363 -5.07 23.36 -1.18
CA GLU A 363 -4.35 22.54 -2.14
C GLU A 363 -3.56 23.41 -3.13
N THR A 364 -2.43 22.90 -3.61
CA THR A 364 -1.59 23.64 -4.55
C THR A 364 -2.33 23.85 -5.86
N ASP A 365 -2.34 25.08 -6.38
CA ASP A 365 -2.99 25.42 -7.64
C ASP A 365 -2.39 24.61 -8.81
N LYS A 366 -3.19 23.67 -9.34
CA LYS A 366 -2.82 22.77 -10.44
C LYS A 366 -2.44 23.54 -11.71
N ALA A 367 -3.00 24.73 -11.95
CA ALA A 367 -2.69 25.54 -13.14
C ALA A 367 -1.27 26.14 -13.11
N LYS A 368 -0.64 26.20 -11.92
CA LYS A 368 0.74 26.70 -11.76
C LYS A 368 1.78 25.59 -11.77
N LEU A 369 1.38 24.33 -11.91
CA LEU A 369 2.25 23.16 -11.83
C LEU A 369 2.59 22.60 -13.21
N ASN A 370 3.86 22.28 -13.42
CA ASN A 370 4.28 21.51 -14.58
C ASN A 370 4.19 20.01 -14.26
N THR A 371 3.07 19.41 -14.61
CA THR A 371 2.78 17.99 -14.36
C THR A 371 3.72 17.02 -15.08
N ALA A 372 4.57 17.48 -16.02
CA ALA A 372 5.62 16.65 -16.64
C ALA A 372 6.83 16.44 -15.71
N THR A 373 6.94 17.19 -14.61
CA THR A 373 8.06 17.08 -13.68
C THR A 373 7.67 16.33 -12.41
N VAL A 374 8.56 15.45 -11.96
CA VAL A 374 8.37 14.68 -10.72
C VAL A 374 8.09 15.60 -9.53
N LYS A 375 8.84 16.71 -9.44
CA LYS A 375 8.80 17.65 -8.33
C LYS A 375 7.41 18.28 -8.16
N ASP A 376 6.83 18.78 -9.26
CA ASP A 376 5.54 19.47 -9.22
C ASP A 376 4.37 18.49 -9.05
N VAL A 377 4.44 17.30 -9.64
CA VAL A 377 3.41 16.25 -9.43
C VAL A 377 3.25 15.89 -7.95
N GLN A 378 4.32 16.00 -7.15
CA GLN A 378 4.24 15.70 -5.72
C GLN A 378 3.59 16.79 -4.87
N LEU A 379 3.23 17.94 -5.46
CA LEU A 379 2.39 18.96 -4.84
C LEU A 379 0.89 18.74 -5.08
N LEU A 380 0.53 17.80 -5.97
CA LEU A 380 -0.86 17.40 -6.20
C LEU A 380 -1.36 16.49 -5.08
N ARG A 381 -2.60 16.72 -4.64
CA ARG A 381 -3.29 15.86 -3.68
C ARG A 381 -3.34 14.41 -4.21
N PRO A 382 -2.81 13.43 -3.47
CA PRO A 382 -3.03 12.03 -3.80
C PRO A 382 -4.48 11.64 -3.54
N LEU A 383 -5.10 10.93 -4.50
CA LEU A 383 -6.45 10.39 -4.38
C LEU A 383 -6.43 8.86 -4.19
N PHE A 384 -5.28 8.31 -3.81
CA PHE A 384 -5.10 6.95 -3.33
C PHE A 384 -4.22 7.02 -2.07
N GLU A 385 -4.84 6.85 -0.90
CA GLU A 385 -4.20 7.14 0.40
C GLU A 385 -4.51 6.08 1.47
N PHE A 386 -3.51 5.83 2.32
CA PHE A 386 -3.65 5.03 3.55
C PHE A 386 -4.16 3.58 3.33
N SER A 387 -3.89 2.99 2.16
CA SER A 387 -4.31 1.62 1.82
C SER A 387 -3.82 0.55 2.80
N GLY A 388 -4.49 -0.61 2.80
CA GLY A 388 -4.11 -1.81 3.58
C GLY A 388 -2.85 -2.54 3.08
N ALA A 389 -2.08 -1.94 2.16
CA ALA A 389 -0.91 -2.56 1.53
C ALA A 389 0.25 -2.77 2.51
N CYS A 390 1.22 -3.61 2.11
CA CYS A 390 2.42 -3.87 2.90
C CYS A 390 3.21 -2.58 3.20
N ALA A 391 3.87 -2.52 4.36
CA ALA A 391 4.85 -1.48 4.64
C ALA A 391 5.97 -1.55 3.59
N GLY A 392 6.11 -0.48 2.80
CA GLY A 392 7.07 -0.45 1.70
C GLY A 392 6.59 -1.13 0.42
N CYS A 393 5.28 -1.30 0.19
CA CYS A 393 4.74 -1.93 -1.02
C CYS A 393 5.25 -1.25 -2.32
N GLY A 394 5.68 -2.05 -3.30
CA GLY A 394 6.14 -1.54 -4.60
C GLY A 394 5.03 -1.23 -5.61
N GLU A 395 3.77 -1.60 -5.34
CA GLU A 395 2.64 -1.39 -6.25
C GLU A 395 1.98 0.00 -6.06
N THR A 396 1.68 0.38 -4.82
CA THR A 396 0.86 1.55 -4.50
C THR A 396 1.44 2.91 -4.89
N PRO A 397 2.77 3.14 -4.97
CA PRO A 397 3.29 4.40 -5.52
C PRO A 397 2.82 4.69 -6.96
N TYR A 398 2.59 3.66 -7.77
CA TYR A 398 2.07 3.82 -9.13
C TYR A 398 0.59 4.19 -9.15
N LEU A 399 -0.23 3.59 -8.27
CA LEU A 399 -1.65 3.94 -8.14
C LEU A 399 -1.83 5.34 -7.54
N LYS A 400 -0.97 5.72 -6.59
CA LYS A 400 -0.88 7.08 -6.08
C LYS A 400 -0.58 8.06 -7.21
N LEU A 401 0.42 7.77 -8.05
CA LEU A 401 0.76 8.61 -9.20
C LEU A 401 -0.41 8.75 -10.20
N LEU A 402 -1.06 7.64 -10.56
CA LEU A 402 -2.29 7.63 -11.38
C LEU A 402 -3.34 8.57 -10.79
N SER A 403 -3.62 8.42 -9.49
CA SER A 403 -4.64 9.19 -8.78
C SER A 403 -4.33 10.69 -8.72
N GLN A 404 -3.04 11.06 -8.61
CA GLN A 404 -2.61 12.47 -8.61
C GLN A 404 -2.79 13.12 -9.97
N LEU A 405 -2.48 12.39 -11.05
CA LEU A 405 -2.53 12.93 -12.41
C LEU A 405 -3.95 12.99 -12.97
N PHE A 406 -4.75 11.95 -12.73
CA PHE A 406 -6.01 11.70 -13.44
C PHE A 406 -7.21 11.40 -12.53
N GLY A 407 -7.02 11.39 -11.21
CA GLY A 407 -8.01 10.83 -10.29
C GLY A 407 -9.33 11.59 -10.21
N ASP A 408 -9.36 12.87 -10.60
CA ASP A 408 -10.58 13.68 -10.70
C ASP A 408 -11.57 13.18 -11.78
N ARG A 409 -11.11 12.33 -12.70
CA ARG A 409 -11.90 11.78 -13.81
C ARG A 409 -11.60 10.31 -14.13
N ALA A 410 -10.93 9.61 -13.22
CA ALA A 410 -10.52 8.23 -13.41
C ALA A 410 -11.66 7.25 -13.10
N ILE A 411 -11.79 6.21 -13.91
CA ILE A 411 -12.69 5.08 -13.69
C ILE A 411 -11.83 3.81 -13.74
N ILE A 412 -11.78 3.06 -12.65
CA ILE A 412 -10.86 1.95 -12.43
C ILE A 412 -11.61 0.62 -12.46
N ALA A 413 -11.30 -0.21 -13.46
CA ALA A 413 -11.62 -1.63 -13.50
C ALA A 413 -10.44 -2.42 -12.92
N ASN A 414 -10.57 -2.92 -11.70
CA ASN A 414 -9.47 -3.56 -11.00
C ASN A 414 -9.60 -5.09 -11.01
N ALA A 415 -8.58 -5.80 -11.47
CA ALA A 415 -8.50 -7.25 -11.38
C ALA A 415 -8.33 -7.70 -9.93
N THR A 416 -8.86 -8.88 -9.60
CA THR A 416 -8.65 -9.48 -8.29
C THR A 416 -7.16 -9.76 -8.05
N GLY A 417 -6.62 -9.33 -6.91
CA GLY A 417 -5.20 -9.47 -6.61
C GLY A 417 -4.78 -8.62 -5.42
N CYS A 418 -3.47 -8.34 -5.28
CA CYS A 418 -3.02 -7.39 -4.25
C CYS A 418 -3.75 -6.06 -4.37
N SER A 419 -3.86 -5.53 -5.60
CA SER A 419 -4.47 -4.25 -5.91
C SER A 419 -5.93 -4.14 -5.52
N SER A 420 -6.73 -5.21 -5.65
CA SER A 420 -8.10 -5.18 -5.16
C SER A 420 -8.19 -5.32 -3.64
N ILE A 421 -7.32 -6.13 -3.02
CA ILE A 421 -7.32 -6.32 -1.56
C ILE A 421 -6.95 -5.04 -0.82
N TYR A 422 -5.84 -4.39 -1.15
CA TYR A 422 -5.53 -3.12 -0.50
C TYR A 422 -6.33 -1.94 -1.07
N GLY A 423 -6.96 -2.09 -2.24
CA GLY A 423 -7.67 -1.05 -2.98
C GLY A 423 -9.17 -0.99 -2.71
N GLY A 424 -9.77 -2.02 -2.10
CA GLY A 424 -11.21 -2.05 -1.85
C GLY A 424 -11.67 -3.10 -0.83
N ASN A 425 -10.80 -3.61 0.04
CA ASN A 425 -11.24 -4.52 1.09
C ASN A 425 -11.89 -3.77 2.26
N LEU A 426 -13.15 -4.08 2.53
CA LEU A 426 -13.94 -3.52 3.63
C LEU A 426 -13.27 -3.75 5.00
N PRO A 427 -13.41 -2.81 5.94
CA PRO A 427 -14.37 -1.69 5.93
C PRO A 427 -13.87 -0.39 5.31
N THR A 428 -12.63 -0.31 4.81
CA THR A 428 -12.06 0.96 4.35
C THR A 428 -11.58 0.93 2.90
N THR A 429 -11.75 2.05 2.19
CA THR A 429 -11.39 2.25 0.78
C THR A 429 -10.39 3.41 0.67
N PRO A 430 -9.25 3.22 -0.02
CA PRO A 430 -8.19 4.23 -0.13
C PRO A 430 -8.41 5.28 -1.22
N TRP A 431 -9.43 5.09 -2.07
CA TRP A 431 -9.74 6.00 -3.18
C TRP A 431 -10.39 7.26 -2.62
N ALA A 432 -9.63 8.34 -2.51
CA ALA A 432 -10.09 9.60 -1.94
C ALA A 432 -10.75 10.50 -3.00
N VAL A 433 -11.39 11.57 -2.53
CA VAL A 433 -11.95 12.64 -3.37
C VAL A 433 -11.22 13.95 -3.13
N ASN A 434 -11.23 14.82 -4.14
CA ASN A 434 -10.71 16.18 -4.03
C ASN A 434 -11.73 17.12 -3.35
N ASP A 435 -11.41 18.41 -3.26
CA ASP A 435 -12.25 19.41 -2.58
C ASP A 435 -13.59 19.67 -3.31
N GLN A 436 -13.73 19.22 -4.56
CA GLN A 436 -14.97 19.26 -5.33
C GLN A 436 -15.78 17.95 -5.21
N GLY A 437 -15.36 17.01 -4.35
CA GLY A 437 -16.01 15.70 -4.20
C GLY A 437 -15.72 14.73 -5.35
N ARG A 438 -14.81 15.04 -6.27
CA ARG A 438 -14.44 14.18 -7.41
C ARG A 438 -13.24 13.30 -7.07
N GLY A 439 -13.31 12.02 -7.43
CA GLY A 439 -12.22 11.07 -7.24
C GLY A 439 -12.41 9.83 -8.10
N PRO A 440 -11.47 8.87 -8.05
CA PRO A 440 -11.55 7.67 -8.87
C PRO A 440 -12.81 6.86 -8.53
N ALA A 441 -13.65 6.57 -9.53
CA ALA A 441 -14.68 5.57 -9.41
C ALA A 441 -14.01 4.19 -9.55
N TRP A 442 -14.11 3.34 -8.53
CA TRP A 442 -13.38 2.06 -8.49
C TRP A 442 -14.34 0.89 -8.39
N SER A 443 -14.06 -0.16 -9.15
CA SER A 443 -14.78 -1.43 -9.04
C SER A 443 -13.86 -2.61 -9.32
N ASN A 444 -14.15 -3.74 -8.70
CA ASN A 444 -13.52 -5.03 -8.93
C ASN A 444 -14.60 -6.03 -9.32
N SER A 445 -14.58 -6.47 -10.58
CA SER A 445 -15.44 -7.55 -11.07
C SER A 445 -14.85 -8.90 -10.63
N LEU A 446 -14.04 -9.55 -11.47
CA LEU A 446 -13.42 -10.84 -11.16
C LEU A 446 -11.89 -10.78 -11.32
N PHE A 447 -11.24 -11.94 -11.34
CA PHE A 447 -9.79 -12.01 -11.54
C PHE A 447 -9.43 -11.98 -13.02
N GLU A 448 -10.24 -12.63 -13.83
CA GLU A 448 -10.03 -12.94 -15.23
C GLU A 448 -10.46 -11.83 -16.19
N ASP A 449 -11.39 -10.96 -15.80
CA ASP A 449 -12.18 -10.13 -16.73
C ASP A 449 -11.90 -8.62 -16.66
N ALA A 450 -10.87 -8.18 -15.92
CA ALA A 450 -10.70 -6.76 -15.64
C ALA A 450 -10.44 -5.91 -16.89
N ALA A 451 -9.89 -6.48 -17.96
CA ALA A 451 -9.68 -5.75 -19.20
C ALA A 451 -11.04 -5.52 -19.89
N GLU A 452 -11.81 -6.59 -20.04
CA GLU A 452 -13.14 -6.60 -20.65
C GLU A 452 -14.12 -5.75 -19.85
N PHE A 453 -14.00 -5.77 -18.53
CA PHE A 453 -14.78 -4.93 -17.63
C PHE A 453 -14.49 -3.44 -17.86
N GLY A 454 -13.22 -3.05 -17.97
CA GLY A 454 -12.86 -1.68 -18.33
C GLY A 454 -13.25 -1.31 -19.76
N LEU A 455 -13.21 -2.24 -20.71
CA LEU A 455 -13.77 -2.03 -22.05
C LEU A 455 -15.28 -1.76 -21.97
N GLY A 456 -16.02 -2.48 -21.12
CA GLY A 456 -17.43 -2.22 -20.84
C GLY A 456 -17.68 -0.79 -20.35
N PHE A 457 -16.86 -0.29 -19.43
CA PHE A 457 -16.91 1.12 -19.01
C PHE A 457 -16.67 2.07 -20.19
N ARG A 458 -15.64 1.82 -21.01
CA ARG A 458 -15.35 2.65 -22.18
C ARG A 458 -16.50 2.70 -23.17
N LEU A 459 -17.09 1.56 -23.52
CA LEU A 459 -18.23 1.50 -24.43
C LEU A 459 -19.45 2.22 -23.87
N THR A 460 -19.70 2.09 -22.56
CA THR A 460 -20.80 2.80 -21.88
C THR A 460 -20.60 4.31 -21.92
N ILE A 461 -19.40 4.79 -21.57
CA ILE A 461 -19.09 6.23 -21.60
C ILE A 461 -19.15 6.79 -23.03
N ASP A 462 -18.67 6.03 -24.03
CA ASP A 462 -18.81 6.41 -25.45
C ASP A 462 -20.29 6.65 -25.78
N LYS A 463 -21.14 5.67 -25.44
CA LYS A 463 -22.56 5.74 -25.77
C LYS A 463 -23.31 6.83 -24.99
N HIS A 464 -23.00 6.99 -23.71
CA HIS A 464 -23.59 8.05 -22.89
C HIS A 464 -23.15 9.43 -23.36
N ARG A 465 -21.91 9.59 -23.85
CA ARG A 465 -21.44 10.84 -24.43
C ARG A 465 -22.19 11.19 -25.72
N GLU A 466 -22.39 10.21 -26.61
CA GLU A 466 -23.22 10.38 -27.81
C GLU A 466 -24.63 10.84 -27.42
N TYR A 467 -25.26 10.13 -26.49
CA TYR A 467 -26.62 10.43 -26.05
C TYR A 467 -26.74 11.81 -25.39
N ALA A 468 -25.80 12.16 -24.51
CA ALA A 468 -25.74 13.46 -23.88
C ALA A 468 -25.57 14.58 -24.92
N ALA A 469 -24.78 14.36 -25.98
CA ALA A 469 -24.61 15.35 -27.03
C ALA A 469 -25.90 15.55 -27.85
N GLU A 470 -26.61 14.47 -28.18
CA GLU A 470 -27.92 14.53 -28.85
C GLU A 470 -28.96 15.29 -28.00
N LEU A 471 -29.04 15.00 -26.70
CA LEU A 471 -29.94 15.67 -25.78
C LEU A 471 -29.58 17.15 -25.62
N LEU A 472 -28.29 17.46 -25.40
CA LEU A 472 -27.81 18.83 -25.29
C LEU A 472 -28.13 19.64 -26.56
N THR A 473 -28.00 19.03 -27.74
CA THR A 473 -28.37 19.66 -29.01
C THR A 473 -29.89 19.91 -29.09
N LYS A 474 -30.72 18.96 -28.67
CA LYS A 474 -32.18 19.11 -28.65
C LYS A 474 -32.64 20.23 -27.71
N MET A 475 -31.91 20.46 -26.62
CA MET A 475 -32.17 21.52 -25.64
C MET A 475 -31.59 22.89 -26.03
N THR A 476 -31.12 23.06 -27.27
CA THR A 476 -30.65 24.37 -27.76
C THR A 476 -31.69 25.50 -27.60
N PRO A 477 -33.01 25.30 -27.81
CA PRO A 477 -34.00 26.36 -27.63
C PRO A 477 -34.04 26.94 -26.22
N GLU A 478 -33.83 26.10 -25.20
CA GLU A 478 -33.87 26.47 -23.79
C GLU A 478 -32.51 26.98 -23.28
N LEU A 479 -31.41 26.40 -23.76
CA LEU A 479 -30.06 26.64 -23.24
C LEU A 479 -29.24 27.67 -24.03
N GLY A 480 -29.65 27.92 -25.28
CA GLY A 480 -28.96 28.79 -26.23
C GLY A 480 -27.82 28.12 -26.99
N GLU A 481 -27.68 28.48 -28.26
CA GLU A 481 -26.70 27.90 -29.21
C GLU A 481 -25.24 28.05 -28.73
N GLN A 482 -24.92 29.18 -28.09
CA GLN A 482 -23.57 29.45 -27.60
C GLN A 482 -23.18 28.45 -26.50
N THR A 483 -24.04 28.24 -25.50
CA THR A 483 -23.80 27.30 -24.38
C THR A 483 -23.55 25.89 -24.89
N VAL A 484 -24.37 25.44 -25.85
CA VAL A 484 -24.26 24.10 -26.44
C VAL A 484 -22.93 23.93 -27.17
N ARG A 485 -22.56 24.86 -28.06
CA ARG A 485 -21.28 24.82 -28.79
C ARG A 485 -20.07 24.88 -27.88
N GLU A 486 -20.12 25.71 -26.85
CA GLU A 486 -19.03 25.88 -25.89
C GLU A 486 -18.70 24.61 -25.09
N ILE A 487 -19.61 23.62 -25.06
CA ILE A 487 -19.38 22.30 -24.45
C ILE A 487 -19.02 21.27 -25.52
N LEU A 488 -19.78 21.19 -26.61
CA LEU A 488 -19.61 20.13 -27.63
C LEU A 488 -18.34 20.31 -28.47
N ASP A 489 -17.99 21.55 -28.82
CA ASP A 489 -16.87 21.86 -29.71
C ASP A 489 -15.56 22.13 -28.94
N ALA A 490 -15.63 22.13 -27.59
CA ALA A 490 -14.47 22.42 -26.77
C ALA A 490 -13.39 21.34 -26.89
N PRO A 491 -12.11 21.73 -27.12
CA PRO A 491 -11.01 20.78 -27.09
C PRO A 491 -10.89 20.18 -25.70
N GLN A 492 -10.43 18.93 -25.61
CA GLN A 492 -10.29 18.18 -24.36
C GLN A 492 -9.00 17.33 -24.36
N THR A 493 -7.92 17.89 -24.91
CA THR A 493 -6.61 17.20 -25.03
C THR A 493 -5.70 17.47 -23.85
N THR A 494 -5.95 18.53 -23.07
CA THR A 494 -5.19 18.86 -21.85
C THR A 494 -6.08 18.81 -20.60
N GLY A 495 -5.47 18.65 -19.42
CA GLY A 495 -6.20 18.67 -18.15
C GLY A 495 -6.94 20.00 -17.90
N GLU A 496 -6.37 21.13 -18.32
CA GLU A 496 -7.01 22.45 -18.21
C GLU A 496 -8.27 22.55 -19.08
N GLN A 497 -8.18 22.05 -20.30
CA GLN A 497 -9.29 22.00 -21.25
C GLN A 497 -10.44 21.11 -20.75
N ILE A 498 -10.11 19.92 -20.25
CA ILE A 498 -11.12 19.01 -19.66
C ILE A 498 -11.77 19.65 -18.44
N LYS A 499 -10.99 20.33 -17.59
CA LYS A 499 -11.52 21.08 -16.44
C LYS A 499 -12.48 22.18 -16.89
N ALA A 500 -12.12 22.97 -17.90
CA ALA A 500 -12.99 24.03 -18.41
C ALA A 500 -14.34 23.50 -18.93
N VAL A 501 -14.36 22.33 -19.58
CA VAL A 501 -15.61 21.66 -19.98
C VAL A 501 -16.39 21.17 -18.76
N THR A 502 -15.71 20.61 -17.77
CA THR A 502 -16.33 20.14 -16.52
C THR A 502 -16.99 21.29 -15.75
N ASP A 503 -16.29 22.42 -15.59
CA ASP A 503 -16.80 23.61 -14.91
C ASP A 503 -18.04 24.20 -15.62
N LYS A 504 -18.11 24.09 -16.96
CA LYS A 504 -19.30 24.48 -17.75
C LYS A 504 -20.47 23.52 -17.54
N ILE A 505 -20.20 22.21 -17.51
CA ILE A 505 -21.21 21.19 -17.23
C ILE A 505 -21.82 21.39 -15.84
N ASP A 506 -21.01 21.69 -14.83
CA ASP A 506 -21.49 21.92 -13.47
C ASP A 506 -22.45 23.12 -13.40
N ARG A 507 -22.12 24.23 -14.09
CA ARG A 507 -23.03 25.38 -14.21
C ARG A 507 -24.30 25.05 -14.98
N LEU A 508 -24.20 24.22 -16.01
CA LEU A 508 -25.36 23.82 -16.79
C LEU A 508 -26.31 22.92 -15.98
N LYS A 509 -25.79 22.04 -15.11
CA LYS A 509 -26.62 21.25 -14.19
C LYS A 509 -27.47 22.12 -13.25
N GLU A 510 -26.93 23.25 -12.78
CA GLU A 510 -27.69 24.23 -11.98
C GLU A 510 -28.86 24.84 -12.76
N GLN A 511 -28.79 24.89 -14.10
CA GLN A 511 -29.90 25.34 -14.94
C GLN A 511 -30.88 24.21 -15.25
N LEU A 512 -30.39 23.01 -15.53
CA LEU A 512 -31.21 21.84 -15.86
C LEU A 512 -32.19 21.49 -14.74
N CYS A 513 -31.79 21.63 -13.47
CA CYS A 513 -32.67 21.36 -12.33
C CYS A 513 -33.91 22.27 -12.25
N CYS A 514 -33.92 23.38 -12.99
CA CYS A 514 -35.05 24.30 -13.09
C CYS A 514 -35.91 24.09 -14.35
N ILE A 515 -35.53 23.14 -15.23
CA ILE A 515 -36.24 22.84 -16.48
C ILE A 515 -37.02 21.54 -16.28
N GLU A 516 -38.31 21.64 -15.98
CA GLU A 516 -39.20 20.50 -15.70
C GLU A 516 -39.64 19.76 -16.97
N THR A 517 -38.67 19.20 -17.72
CA THR A 517 -38.90 18.38 -18.91
C THR A 517 -38.17 17.05 -18.78
N GLN A 518 -38.75 15.99 -19.34
CA GLN A 518 -38.13 14.67 -19.38
C GLN A 518 -36.73 14.73 -20.03
N GLN A 519 -36.57 15.55 -21.07
CA GLN A 519 -35.28 15.72 -21.75
C GLN A 519 -34.20 16.32 -20.84
N ALA A 520 -34.56 17.26 -19.97
CA ALA A 520 -33.63 17.87 -19.02
C ALA A 520 -33.18 16.86 -17.96
N GLU A 521 -34.12 16.09 -17.40
CA GLU A 521 -33.85 15.02 -16.43
C GLU A 521 -32.94 13.93 -17.03
N GLU A 522 -33.25 13.50 -18.26
CA GLU A 522 -32.43 12.54 -18.98
C GLU A 522 -31.04 13.09 -19.26
N LEU A 523 -30.92 14.36 -19.70
CA LEU A 523 -29.63 15.00 -19.95
C LEU A 523 -28.81 15.06 -18.67
N GLU A 524 -29.39 15.51 -17.55
CA GLU A 524 -28.72 15.61 -16.25
C GLU A 524 -28.08 14.28 -15.83
N SER A 525 -28.76 13.16 -16.10
CA SER A 525 -28.27 11.81 -15.77
C SER A 525 -27.01 11.37 -16.53
N VAL A 526 -26.76 11.92 -17.73
CA VAL A 526 -25.64 11.50 -18.60
C VAL A 526 -24.64 12.61 -18.94
N ILE A 527 -24.95 13.88 -18.64
CA ILE A 527 -24.18 15.06 -19.09
C ILE A 527 -22.71 15.04 -18.66
N ASP A 528 -22.39 14.42 -17.52
CA ASP A 528 -21.01 14.29 -17.06
C ASP A 528 -20.11 13.55 -18.05
N ASN A 529 -20.67 12.70 -18.92
CA ASN A 529 -19.92 11.96 -19.93
C ASN A 529 -19.44 12.83 -21.11
N LEU A 530 -19.93 14.07 -21.22
CA LEU A 530 -19.39 15.05 -22.18
C LEU A 530 -17.96 15.47 -21.83
N ALA A 531 -17.61 15.52 -20.54
CA ALA A 531 -16.23 15.72 -20.12
C ALA A 531 -15.44 14.40 -20.18
N LYS A 532 -14.29 14.41 -20.86
CA LYS A 532 -13.44 13.23 -21.11
C LYS A 532 -13.13 12.50 -19.80
N LYS A 533 -13.46 11.20 -19.75
CA LYS A 533 -13.12 10.29 -18.65
C LYS A 533 -11.86 9.48 -18.97
N SER A 534 -11.12 9.10 -17.94
CA SER A 534 -9.91 8.27 -18.06
C SER A 534 -10.20 6.86 -17.56
N VAL A 535 -10.34 5.89 -18.46
CA VAL A 535 -10.63 4.50 -18.10
C VAL A 535 -9.32 3.75 -17.88
N TRP A 536 -9.20 3.09 -16.72
CA TRP A 536 -8.02 2.33 -16.32
C TRP A 536 -8.36 0.88 -15.94
N CYS A 537 -7.72 -0.08 -16.57
CA CYS A 537 -7.71 -1.49 -16.17
C CYS A 537 -6.47 -1.76 -15.33
N VAL A 538 -6.62 -2.06 -14.05
CA VAL A 538 -5.51 -2.23 -13.10
C VAL A 538 -5.42 -3.68 -12.64
N GLY A 539 -4.24 -4.28 -12.68
CA GLY A 539 -4.06 -5.63 -12.13
C GLY A 539 -2.61 -6.07 -12.01
N GLY A 540 -2.39 -7.16 -11.29
CA GLY A 540 -1.06 -7.75 -11.12
C GLY A 540 -0.61 -8.59 -12.30
N ASP A 541 0.62 -9.10 -12.23
CA ASP A 541 1.16 -9.95 -13.30
C ASP A 541 0.38 -11.26 -13.51
N GLY A 542 -0.17 -11.85 -12.45
CA GLY A 542 -0.99 -13.05 -12.57
C GLY A 542 -2.30 -12.86 -13.34
N TRP A 543 -2.84 -11.64 -13.37
CA TRP A 543 -3.96 -11.33 -14.26
C TRP A 543 -3.45 -11.15 -15.69
N ALA A 544 -2.55 -10.20 -15.91
CA ALA A 544 -2.16 -9.76 -17.24
C ALA A 544 -1.37 -10.80 -18.05
N TYR A 545 -0.54 -11.61 -17.39
CA TYR A 545 0.29 -12.59 -18.08
C TYR A 545 -0.41 -13.94 -18.23
N ASP A 546 -1.30 -14.28 -17.29
CA ASP A 546 -1.90 -15.61 -17.15
C ASP A 546 -3.40 -15.62 -17.41
N ILE A 547 -4.24 -15.45 -16.40
CA ILE A 547 -5.67 -15.79 -16.47
C ILE A 547 -6.48 -14.80 -17.33
N GLY A 548 -6.17 -13.51 -17.24
CA GLY A 548 -6.85 -12.46 -17.99
C GLY A 548 -6.12 -12.04 -19.28
N TYR A 549 -5.06 -12.76 -19.67
CA TYR A 549 -4.29 -12.38 -20.86
C TYR A 549 -5.12 -12.40 -22.14
N GLY A 550 -6.01 -13.39 -22.31
CA GLY A 550 -6.86 -13.47 -23.51
C GLY A 550 -7.79 -12.26 -23.64
N GLY A 551 -8.40 -11.85 -22.52
CA GLY A 551 -9.20 -10.63 -22.43
C GLY A 551 -8.40 -9.36 -22.69
N LEU A 552 -7.25 -9.24 -22.03
CA LEU A 552 -6.31 -8.12 -22.19
C LEU A 552 -5.88 -7.95 -23.65
N ASP A 553 -5.49 -9.05 -24.30
CA ASP A 553 -5.09 -9.07 -25.71
C ASP A 553 -6.23 -8.60 -26.62
N HIS A 554 -7.46 -9.08 -26.39
CA HIS A 554 -8.64 -8.65 -27.14
C HIS A 554 -8.95 -7.15 -26.95
N VAL A 555 -8.84 -6.64 -25.72
CA VAL A 555 -9.08 -5.23 -25.42
C VAL A 555 -8.03 -4.33 -26.08
N ILE A 556 -6.76 -4.73 -26.07
CA ILE A 556 -5.72 -4.05 -26.84
C ILE A 556 -6.07 -4.06 -28.35
N ALA A 557 -6.45 -5.22 -28.90
CA ALA A 557 -6.80 -5.34 -30.31
C ALA A 557 -8.02 -4.51 -30.72
N SER A 558 -8.91 -4.15 -29.78
CA SER A 558 -10.12 -3.37 -30.07
C SER A 558 -9.86 -1.94 -30.56
N GLY A 559 -8.66 -1.39 -30.29
CA GLY A 559 -8.32 -0.01 -30.62
C GLY A 559 -9.03 1.06 -29.76
N LYS A 560 -9.82 0.66 -28.75
CA LYS A 560 -10.53 1.59 -27.87
C LYS A 560 -9.58 2.28 -26.88
N ASN A 561 -9.89 3.54 -26.56
CA ASN A 561 -9.12 4.35 -25.60
C ASN A 561 -9.32 3.84 -24.16
N VAL A 562 -8.42 2.94 -23.74
CA VAL A 562 -8.37 2.32 -22.41
C VAL A 562 -6.91 2.23 -21.98
N ASN A 563 -6.63 2.59 -20.73
CA ASN A 563 -5.30 2.52 -20.14
C ASN A 563 -5.17 1.26 -19.28
N ILE A 564 -4.16 0.43 -19.52
CA ILE A 564 -3.93 -0.81 -18.80
C ILE A 564 -2.69 -0.63 -17.92
N LEU A 565 -2.81 -0.79 -16.61
CA LEU A 565 -1.70 -0.73 -15.67
C LEU A 565 -1.44 -2.11 -15.06
N VAL A 566 -0.34 -2.73 -15.48
CA VAL A 566 0.14 -4.02 -14.96
C VAL A 566 1.17 -3.78 -13.87
N LEU A 567 0.80 -4.15 -12.64
CA LEU A 567 1.64 -4.09 -11.46
C LEU A 567 2.43 -5.40 -11.34
N ASP A 568 3.58 -5.44 -12.03
CA ASP A 568 4.34 -6.68 -12.21
C ASP A 568 5.24 -6.97 -11.00
N THR A 569 4.77 -7.88 -10.15
CA THR A 569 5.53 -8.43 -9.03
C THR A 569 6.25 -9.73 -9.38
N GLU A 570 6.10 -10.22 -10.60
CA GLU A 570 6.66 -11.47 -11.11
C GLU A 570 6.25 -12.74 -10.33
N VAL A 571 5.20 -12.66 -9.51
CA VAL A 571 4.60 -13.78 -8.77
C VAL A 571 3.16 -13.44 -8.41
N TYR A 572 2.34 -14.44 -8.08
CA TYR A 572 1.02 -14.20 -7.52
C TYR A 572 1.16 -13.78 -6.05
N SER A 573 1.41 -12.49 -5.83
CA SER A 573 1.74 -11.93 -4.53
C SER A 573 0.63 -12.13 -3.49
N ASN A 574 -0.64 -12.06 -3.90
CA ASN A 574 -1.77 -12.15 -2.97
C ASN A 574 -1.93 -13.53 -2.34
N THR A 575 -1.86 -14.58 -3.15
CA THR A 575 -2.12 -15.97 -2.75
C THR A 575 -0.88 -16.67 -2.17
N GLY A 576 0.16 -15.90 -1.84
CA GLY A 576 1.35 -16.37 -1.14
C GLY A 576 2.51 -16.78 -2.05
N GLY A 577 2.66 -16.14 -3.22
CA GLY A 577 3.87 -16.23 -4.05
C GLY A 577 3.93 -17.47 -4.95
N GLN A 578 2.85 -17.75 -5.69
CA GLN A 578 2.87 -18.74 -6.77
C GLN A 578 3.62 -18.20 -7.99
N ALA A 579 4.22 -19.10 -8.76
CA ALA A 579 4.82 -18.76 -10.04
C ALA A 579 3.73 -18.30 -11.03
N SER A 580 4.06 -17.26 -11.81
CA SER A 580 3.31 -16.75 -12.94
C SER A 580 4.09 -16.95 -14.24
N LYS A 581 3.48 -16.69 -15.40
CA LYS A 581 4.25 -16.54 -16.65
C LYS A 581 5.19 -15.32 -16.63
N SER A 582 4.99 -14.39 -15.70
CA SER A 582 5.86 -13.26 -15.44
C SER A 582 7.08 -13.62 -14.56
N THR A 583 7.05 -14.75 -13.84
CA THR A 583 8.19 -15.19 -13.01
C THR A 583 9.44 -15.40 -13.86
N PRO A 584 10.60 -14.84 -13.49
CA PRO A 584 11.86 -14.98 -14.24
C PRO A 584 12.51 -16.35 -14.02
N ARG A 585 13.45 -16.70 -14.92
CA ARG A 585 14.24 -17.93 -14.79
C ARG A 585 15.02 -17.93 -13.49
N GLY A 586 15.14 -19.10 -12.84
CA GLY A 586 15.89 -19.28 -11.60
C GLY A 586 15.18 -18.79 -10.33
N ALA A 587 14.10 -18.01 -10.43
CA ALA A 587 13.33 -17.61 -9.27
C ALA A 587 12.53 -18.77 -8.68
N VAL A 588 12.62 -18.95 -7.36
CA VAL A 588 11.85 -19.91 -6.58
C VAL A 588 10.51 -19.29 -6.17
N ALA A 589 9.44 -20.00 -6.48
CA ALA A 589 8.07 -19.68 -6.10
C ALA A 589 7.28 -20.98 -5.87
N LYS A 590 6.06 -20.90 -5.32
CA LYS A 590 5.19 -22.10 -5.29
C LYS A 590 4.91 -22.55 -6.73
N PHE A 591 4.92 -23.86 -6.97
CA PHE A 591 4.90 -24.49 -8.29
C PHE A 591 6.16 -24.26 -9.16
N ALA A 592 7.19 -23.61 -8.62
CA ALA A 592 8.52 -23.48 -9.21
C ALA A 592 9.62 -23.64 -8.12
N ALA A 593 9.48 -24.68 -7.28
CA ALA A 593 10.32 -24.85 -6.09
C ALA A 593 11.82 -25.06 -6.39
N ALA A 594 12.13 -25.65 -7.54
CA ALA A 594 13.50 -25.86 -8.04
C ALA A 594 14.00 -24.71 -8.94
N GLY A 595 13.38 -23.53 -8.83
CA GLY A 595 13.60 -22.43 -9.75
C GLY A 595 12.83 -22.61 -11.05
N LYS A 596 12.22 -21.54 -11.56
CA LYS A 596 11.52 -21.58 -12.85
C LYS A 596 12.53 -21.79 -13.99
N ARG A 597 12.28 -22.78 -14.85
CA ARG A 597 13.18 -23.13 -15.97
C ARG A 597 12.98 -22.22 -17.19
N MET A 598 11.73 -21.90 -17.50
CA MET A 598 11.38 -21.03 -18.63
C MET A 598 11.65 -19.57 -18.29
N GLY A 599 12.06 -18.79 -19.30
CA GLY A 599 12.16 -17.33 -19.19
C GLY A 599 10.81 -16.67 -18.93
N LYS A 600 10.86 -15.39 -18.57
CA LYS A 600 9.68 -14.51 -18.43
C LYS A 600 8.97 -14.36 -19.79
N LYS A 601 7.64 -14.48 -19.82
CA LYS A 601 6.83 -14.14 -21.01
C LYS A 601 7.01 -12.66 -21.33
N ASP A 602 7.26 -12.30 -22.58
CA ASP A 602 7.47 -10.90 -22.97
C ASP A 602 6.16 -10.22 -23.42
N LEU A 603 5.38 -9.77 -22.43
CA LEU A 603 4.10 -9.10 -22.67
C LEU A 603 4.25 -7.78 -23.45
N ALA A 604 5.35 -7.05 -23.25
CA ALA A 604 5.57 -5.80 -23.97
C ALA A 604 5.78 -6.07 -25.46
N MET A 605 6.61 -7.04 -25.81
CA MET A 605 6.80 -7.46 -27.20
C MET A 605 5.50 -7.90 -27.86
N MET A 606 4.70 -8.70 -27.14
CA MET A 606 3.40 -9.18 -27.65
C MET A 606 2.45 -8.02 -27.93
N ALA A 607 2.33 -7.05 -27.00
CA ALA A 607 1.51 -5.87 -27.22
C ALA A 607 2.03 -5.04 -28.42
N MET A 608 3.33 -4.74 -28.49
CA MET A 608 3.91 -3.96 -29.58
C MET A 608 3.68 -4.57 -30.98
N SER A 609 3.43 -5.88 -31.07
CA SER A 609 3.16 -6.54 -32.35
C SER A 609 1.91 -6.03 -33.08
N TYR A 610 0.96 -5.40 -32.37
CA TYR A 610 -0.21 -4.76 -32.98
C TYR A 610 0.14 -3.46 -33.73
N GLY A 611 1.23 -2.78 -33.36
CA GLY A 611 1.64 -1.50 -33.94
C GLY A 611 0.81 -0.28 -33.55
N SER A 612 -0.41 -0.49 -33.07
CA SER A 612 -1.40 0.55 -32.73
C SER A 612 -1.66 0.71 -31.22
N VAL A 613 -0.80 0.15 -30.37
CA VAL A 613 -0.93 0.22 -28.91
C VAL A 613 0.25 0.97 -28.33
N TYR A 614 0.00 1.91 -27.42
CA TYR A 614 1.08 2.52 -26.65
C TYR A 614 1.59 1.51 -25.60
N VAL A 615 2.89 1.26 -25.55
CA VAL A 615 3.50 0.34 -24.56
C VAL A 615 4.56 1.07 -23.75
N GLY A 616 4.39 1.16 -22.43
CA GLY A 616 5.39 1.70 -21.52
C GLY A 616 5.88 0.65 -20.53
N LYS A 617 7.19 0.51 -20.35
CA LYS A 617 7.76 -0.37 -19.32
C LYS A 617 8.56 0.45 -18.32
N VAL A 618 8.10 0.49 -17.07
CA VAL A 618 8.58 1.46 -16.06
C VAL A 618 9.13 0.78 -14.82
N ALA A 619 10.02 1.46 -14.11
CA ALA A 619 10.47 1.11 -12.77
C ALA A 619 10.78 2.40 -12.00
N LEU A 620 9.93 2.75 -11.04
CA LEU A 620 9.96 4.01 -10.31
C LEU A 620 11.31 4.28 -9.64
N GLY A 621 11.88 3.25 -9.00
CA GLY A 621 13.17 3.34 -8.31
C GLY A 621 14.36 3.50 -9.26
N ALA A 622 14.22 3.15 -10.54
CA ALA A 622 15.26 3.29 -11.54
C ALA A 622 15.22 4.68 -12.22
N ASN A 623 14.03 5.12 -12.64
CA ASN A 623 13.84 6.42 -13.30
C ASN A 623 12.42 6.94 -13.06
N ASP A 624 12.30 7.89 -12.13
CA ASP A 624 11.04 8.52 -11.74
C ASP A 624 10.50 9.45 -12.84
N ALA A 625 11.37 10.24 -13.48
CA ALA A 625 10.99 11.12 -14.59
C ALA A 625 10.44 10.35 -15.79
N HIS A 626 11.09 9.24 -16.17
CA HIS A 626 10.58 8.34 -17.19
C HIS A 626 9.20 7.77 -16.82
N THR A 627 9.02 7.38 -15.55
CA THR A 627 7.73 6.85 -15.08
C THR A 627 6.61 7.89 -15.22
N VAL A 628 6.83 9.14 -14.79
CA VAL A 628 5.84 10.23 -14.96
C VAL A 628 5.53 10.46 -16.43
N LYS A 629 6.56 10.51 -17.29
CA LYS A 629 6.40 10.70 -18.74
C LYS A 629 5.55 9.59 -19.36
N VAL A 630 5.79 8.33 -19.01
CA VAL A 630 5.00 7.19 -19.51
C VAL A 630 3.53 7.30 -19.14
N PHE A 631 3.22 7.67 -17.90
CA PHE A 631 1.82 7.84 -17.47
C PHE A 631 1.10 8.93 -18.26
N GLN A 632 1.79 10.05 -18.52
CA GLN A 632 1.22 11.14 -19.32
C GLN A 632 1.04 10.77 -20.79
N GLU A 633 2.05 10.16 -21.42
CA GLU A 633 1.96 9.75 -22.82
C GLU A 633 0.89 8.68 -23.03
N ALA A 634 0.82 7.67 -22.14
CA ALA A 634 -0.17 6.61 -22.21
C ALA A 634 -1.61 7.15 -22.12
N GLU A 635 -1.88 8.07 -21.18
CA GLU A 635 -3.23 8.60 -20.98
C GLU A 635 -3.64 9.60 -22.07
N ALA A 636 -2.67 10.33 -22.63
CA ALA A 636 -2.90 11.24 -23.75
C ALA A 636 -3.11 10.51 -25.08
N TYR A 637 -2.64 9.26 -25.21
CA TYR A 637 -2.82 8.46 -26.41
C TYR A 637 -4.30 8.15 -26.66
N GLU A 638 -4.80 8.46 -27.86
CA GLU A 638 -6.21 8.21 -28.25
C GLU A 638 -6.38 6.78 -28.78
N GLY A 639 -6.07 5.80 -27.93
CA GLY A 639 -6.11 4.38 -28.27
C GLY A 639 -5.77 3.51 -27.05
N PRO A 640 -5.56 2.20 -27.25
CA PRO A 640 -5.20 1.31 -26.17
C PRO A 640 -3.77 1.62 -25.70
N SER A 641 -3.59 1.68 -24.39
CA SER A 641 -2.29 1.92 -23.74
C SER A 641 -2.04 0.83 -22.71
N ILE A 642 -0.80 0.33 -22.62
CA ILE A 642 -0.38 -0.61 -21.57
C ILE A 642 0.92 -0.13 -20.90
N ILE A 643 0.87 0.01 -19.58
CA ILE A 643 2.01 0.32 -18.72
C ILE A 643 2.33 -0.93 -17.90
N ILE A 644 3.54 -1.46 -18.05
CA ILE A 644 4.06 -2.58 -17.26
C ILE A 644 5.06 -2.04 -16.25
N ALA A 645 4.67 -2.03 -14.98
CA ALA A 645 5.41 -1.41 -13.89
C ALA A 645 6.10 -2.47 -13.02
N TYR A 646 7.42 -2.42 -12.89
CA TYR A 646 8.14 -3.30 -11.96
C TYR A 646 7.79 -2.95 -10.52
N CYS A 647 7.25 -3.93 -9.79
CA CYS A 647 6.77 -3.80 -8.42
C CYS A 647 7.56 -4.74 -7.50
N HIS A 648 8.40 -4.17 -6.63
CA HIS A 648 9.11 -4.98 -5.65
C HIS A 648 8.14 -5.47 -4.56
N CYS A 649 8.34 -6.68 -4.05
CA CYS A 649 7.38 -7.35 -3.17
C CYS A 649 8.06 -8.09 -2.02
N ILE A 650 7.35 -8.25 -0.89
CA ILE A 650 7.79 -9.11 0.22
C ILE A 650 8.04 -10.55 -0.22
N ALA A 651 7.36 -11.03 -1.27
CA ALA A 651 7.55 -12.36 -1.84
C ALA A 651 8.93 -12.55 -2.49
N HIS A 652 9.62 -11.46 -2.85
CA HIS A 652 11.02 -11.52 -3.31
C HIS A 652 11.98 -11.83 -2.16
N GLY A 653 11.55 -11.58 -0.92
CA GLY A 653 12.35 -11.73 0.28
C GLY A 653 13.52 -10.75 0.31
N ILE A 654 13.21 -9.48 0.09
CA ILE A 654 14.13 -8.35 0.19
C ILE A 654 13.83 -7.53 1.45
N ASP A 655 14.77 -6.70 1.87
CA ASP A 655 14.46 -5.61 2.79
C ASP A 655 13.63 -4.56 2.03
N MET A 656 12.37 -4.36 2.43
CA MET A 656 11.45 -3.46 1.74
C MET A 656 11.92 -1.99 1.79
N VAL A 657 12.74 -1.60 2.78
CA VAL A 657 13.39 -0.26 2.82
C VAL A 657 14.32 -0.06 1.61
N LYS A 658 14.83 -1.16 1.04
CA LYS A 658 15.72 -1.21 -0.12
C LYS A 658 15.00 -1.51 -1.43
N GLY A 659 13.67 -1.49 -1.43
CA GLY A 659 12.86 -1.82 -2.60
C GLY A 659 13.22 -1.02 -3.86
N LEU A 660 13.38 0.30 -3.74
CA LEU A 660 13.71 1.16 -4.88
C LEU A 660 15.15 1.00 -5.39
N ASP A 661 16.12 0.86 -4.47
CA ASP A 661 17.49 0.49 -4.82
C ASP A 661 17.49 -0.83 -5.63
N GLN A 662 16.65 -1.80 -5.23
CA GLN A 662 16.51 -3.07 -5.93
C GLN A 662 15.85 -2.92 -7.31
N GLN A 663 14.85 -2.04 -7.47
CA GLN A 663 14.30 -1.72 -8.81
C GLN A 663 15.37 -1.11 -9.72
N LYS A 664 16.21 -0.22 -9.19
CA LYS A 664 17.33 0.34 -9.93
C LYS A 664 18.31 -0.73 -10.37
N LYS A 665 18.69 -1.65 -9.48
CA LYS A 665 19.56 -2.79 -9.82
C LYS A 665 18.93 -3.74 -10.85
N ALA A 666 17.62 -3.92 -10.83
CA ALA A 666 16.91 -4.70 -11.85
C ALA A 666 17.09 -4.07 -13.24
N VAL A 667 17.05 -2.74 -13.34
CA VAL A 667 17.30 -2.03 -14.60
C VAL A 667 18.78 -2.06 -14.97
N ASP A 668 19.66 -1.71 -14.05
CA ASP A 668 21.10 -1.63 -14.30
C ASP A 668 21.71 -3.01 -14.68
N SER A 669 21.06 -4.13 -14.32
CA SER A 669 21.48 -5.50 -14.70
C SER A 669 20.82 -6.04 -15.97
N GLY A 670 19.91 -5.29 -16.60
CA GLY A 670 19.15 -5.76 -17.78
C GLY A 670 18.04 -6.76 -17.48
N HIS A 671 17.84 -7.14 -16.20
CA HIS A 671 16.67 -7.92 -15.77
C HIS A 671 15.37 -7.23 -16.20
N TRP A 672 15.34 -5.90 -16.04
CA TRP A 672 14.25 -5.04 -16.47
C TRP A 672 14.73 -3.98 -17.46
N MET A 673 14.02 -3.79 -18.57
CA MET A 673 14.31 -2.74 -19.56
C MET A 673 13.29 -1.62 -19.41
N LEU A 674 13.75 -0.36 -19.41
CA LEU A 674 12.87 0.80 -19.51
C LEU A 674 12.70 1.15 -20.98
N MET A 675 11.46 1.27 -21.43
CA MET A 675 11.16 1.58 -22.83
C MET A 675 9.75 2.15 -23.00
N ARG A 676 9.55 2.78 -24.15
CA ARG A 676 8.28 3.26 -24.65
C ARG A 676 8.12 2.86 -26.11
N TYR A 677 6.94 2.38 -26.47
CA TYR A 677 6.49 2.24 -27.84
C TYR A 677 5.34 3.22 -28.03
N ASN A 678 5.55 4.26 -28.84
CA ASN A 678 4.54 5.28 -29.10
C ASN A 678 4.15 5.26 -30.59
N PRO A 679 2.96 4.73 -30.94
CA PRO A 679 2.47 4.67 -32.32
C PRO A 679 2.43 6.03 -33.04
N GLU A 680 2.27 7.13 -32.31
CA GLU A 680 2.24 8.47 -32.92
C GLU A 680 3.59 8.85 -33.56
N LEU A 681 4.71 8.36 -33.04
CA LEU A 681 6.03 8.60 -33.63
C LEU A 681 6.14 7.99 -35.04
N ALA A 682 5.48 6.85 -35.27
CA ALA A 682 5.46 6.23 -36.60
C ALA A 682 4.76 7.13 -37.63
N LYS A 683 3.72 7.88 -37.22
CA LYS A 683 3.05 8.87 -38.09
C LYS A 683 3.95 10.05 -38.45
N GLU A 684 4.97 10.32 -37.64
CA GLU A 684 6.02 11.31 -37.91
C GLU A 684 7.23 10.74 -38.67
N GLY A 685 7.15 9.48 -39.14
CA GLY A 685 8.27 8.79 -39.79
C GLY A 685 9.42 8.43 -38.84
N LYS A 686 9.19 8.47 -37.52
CA LYS A 686 10.17 8.09 -36.49
C LYS A 686 9.92 6.67 -36.01
N ASN A 687 10.95 6.02 -35.47
CA ASN A 687 10.78 4.71 -34.86
C ASN A 687 9.90 4.83 -33.59
N PRO A 688 8.79 4.07 -33.50
CA PRO A 688 7.91 4.12 -32.34
C PRO A 688 8.57 3.58 -31.06
N LEU A 689 9.53 2.67 -31.17
CA LEU A 689 10.23 2.09 -30.03
C LEU A 689 11.41 2.97 -29.60
N VAL A 690 11.37 3.41 -28.34
CA VAL A 690 12.43 4.13 -27.65
C VAL A 690 12.86 3.34 -26.42
N ILE A 691 14.15 3.01 -26.33
CA ILE A 691 14.74 2.41 -25.13
C ILE A 691 15.25 3.54 -24.22
N ASP A 692 14.67 3.64 -23.02
CA ASP A 692 14.96 4.70 -22.05
C ASP A 692 15.92 4.25 -20.92
N SER A 693 16.28 2.95 -20.87
CA SER A 693 17.36 2.43 -20.02
C SER A 693 18.70 2.40 -20.75
N LYS A 694 19.80 2.49 -20.00
CA LYS A 694 21.16 2.27 -20.53
C LYS A 694 21.45 0.78 -20.70
N GLU A 695 22.48 0.47 -21.49
CA GLU A 695 23.00 -0.89 -21.62
C GLU A 695 23.35 -1.49 -20.25
N PRO A 696 23.07 -2.78 -20.00
CA PRO A 696 23.31 -3.40 -18.71
C PRO A 696 24.76 -3.19 -18.23
N SER A 697 24.91 -2.62 -17.04
CA SER A 697 26.19 -2.26 -16.44
C SER A 697 26.47 -2.99 -15.12
N LEU A 698 25.47 -3.67 -14.56
CA LEU A 698 25.57 -4.42 -13.31
C LEU A 698 25.52 -5.94 -13.61
N PRO A 699 26.44 -6.76 -13.07
CA PRO A 699 26.32 -8.21 -13.15
C PRO A 699 24.97 -8.70 -12.59
N LEU A 700 24.34 -9.68 -13.25
CA LEU A 700 23.00 -10.16 -12.87
C LEU A 700 22.98 -10.73 -11.44
N GLU A 701 24.04 -11.42 -11.05
CA GLU A 701 24.27 -11.97 -9.71
C GLU A 701 24.18 -10.90 -8.61
N ASP A 702 24.63 -9.68 -8.87
CA ASP A 702 24.62 -8.56 -7.91
C ASP A 702 23.21 -7.99 -7.70
N TYR A 703 22.29 -8.28 -8.62
CA TYR A 703 20.86 -8.03 -8.47
C TYR A 703 20.15 -9.21 -7.81
N ILE A 704 20.19 -10.41 -8.42
CA ILE A 704 19.36 -11.55 -8.01
C ILE A 704 19.74 -12.08 -6.62
N TYR A 705 21.03 -12.07 -6.26
CA TYR A 705 21.47 -12.51 -4.93
C TYR A 705 21.34 -11.42 -3.87
N ASN A 706 20.51 -10.41 -4.08
CA ASN A 706 19.91 -9.64 -2.98
C ASN A 706 18.61 -10.28 -2.48
N GLU A 707 17.98 -11.15 -3.27
CA GLU A 707 16.62 -11.64 -3.03
C GLU A 707 16.62 -13.11 -2.56
N VAL A 708 15.79 -13.42 -1.56
CA VAL A 708 15.69 -14.80 -1.03
C VAL A 708 15.15 -15.77 -2.08
N ARG A 709 14.30 -15.31 -3.01
CA ARG A 709 13.76 -16.16 -4.09
C ARG A 709 14.83 -16.74 -5.03
N TYR A 710 16.05 -16.19 -5.05
CA TYR A 710 17.19 -16.78 -5.77
C TYR A 710 18.23 -17.41 -4.83
N LYS A 711 18.48 -16.79 -3.67
CA LYS A 711 19.41 -17.34 -2.65
C LYS A 711 19.00 -18.72 -2.18
N SER A 712 17.68 -18.96 -2.05
CA SER A 712 17.15 -20.25 -1.64
C SER A 712 17.59 -21.37 -2.60
N LEU A 713 17.45 -21.16 -3.91
CA LEU A 713 17.90 -22.12 -4.91
C LEU A 713 19.42 -22.34 -4.84
N LYS A 714 20.22 -21.27 -4.77
CA LYS A 714 21.68 -21.38 -4.64
C LYS A 714 22.10 -22.19 -3.41
N ALA A 715 21.36 -22.06 -2.31
CA ALA A 715 21.65 -22.78 -1.07
C ALA A 715 21.24 -24.26 -1.13
N THR A 716 20.17 -24.61 -1.86
CA THR A 716 19.65 -25.98 -1.91
C THR A 716 20.14 -26.80 -3.11
N ALA A 717 20.44 -26.13 -4.23
CA ALA A 717 20.85 -26.73 -5.51
C ALA A 717 21.83 -25.79 -6.24
N PRO A 718 23.09 -25.69 -5.78
CA PRO A 718 24.06 -24.71 -6.28
C PRO A 718 24.42 -24.87 -7.77
N GLU A 719 24.55 -26.11 -8.25
CA GLU A 719 24.87 -26.39 -9.66
C GLU A 719 23.73 -25.95 -10.58
N GLU A 720 22.48 -26.29 -10.24
CA GLU A 720 21.30 -25.86 -10.99
C GLU A 720 21.15 -24.33 -10.97
N ALA A 721 21.43 -23.68 -9.84
CA ALA A 721 21.39 -22.23 -9.72
C ALA A 721 22.42 -21.56 -10.64
N ALA A 722 23.64 -22.11 -10.72
CA ALA A 722 24.69 -21.61 -11.60
C ALA A 722 24.31 -21.77 -13.08
N GLN A 723 23.75 -22.93 -13.45
CA GLN A 723 23.26 -23.16 -14.82
C GLN A 723 22.16 -22.15 -15.21
N LEU A 724 21.14 -22.00 -14.38
CA LEU A 724 20.02 -21.09 -14.67
C LEU A 724 20.45 -19.63 -14.70
N LEU A 725 21.46 -19.24 -13.91
CA LEU A 725 22.07 -17.92 -13.95
C LEU A 725 22.72 -17.64 -15.32
N GLU A 726 23.54 -18.57 -15.83
CA GLU A 726 24.21 -18.39 -17.12
C GLU A 726 23.21 -18.41 -18.29
N GLU A 727 22.18 -19.25 -18.23
CA GLU A 727 21.07 -19.22 -19.20
C GLU A 727 20.33 -17.88 -19.20
N GLU A 728 20.09 -17.30 -18.02
CA GLU A 728 19.41 -16.01 -17.91
C GLU A 728 20.29 -14.85 -18.37
N LYS A 729 21.61 -14.86 -18.04
CA LYS A 729 22.56 -13.87 -18.58
C LYS A 729 22.54 -13.85 -20.11
N LYS A 730 22.57 -15.03 -20.73
CA LYS A 730 22.45 -15.16 -22.20
C LYS A 730 21.12 -14.62 -22.70
N ALA A 731 20.00 -14.99 -22.07
CA ALA A 731 18.68 -14.54 -22.47
C ALA A 731 18.50 -13.01 -22.35
N ILE A 732 19.07 -12.39 -21.31
CA ILE A 732 19.09 -10.93 -21.15
C ILE A 732 19.89 -10.26 -22.26
N ALA A 733 21.08 -10.78 -22.58
CA ALA A 733 21.90 -10.25 -23.67
C ALA A 733 21.21 -10.39 -25.04
N ASP A 734 20.57 -11.53 -25.30
CA ASP A 734 19.80 -11.78 -26.53
C ASP A 734 18.61 -10.81 -26.64
N ARG A 735 17.85 -10.65 -25.55
CA ARG A 735 16.73 -9.71 -25.48
C ARG A 735 17.20 -8.27 -25.71
N TRP A 736 18.28 -7.85 -25.05
CA TRP A 736 18.83 -6.51 -25.23
C TRP A 736 19.22 -6.24 -26.69
N ARG A 737 19.94 -7.18 -27.33
CA ARG A 737 20.30 -7.07 -28.75
C ARG A 737 19.09 -6.96 -29.66
N PHE A 738 18.05 -7.75 -29.39
CA PHE A 738 16.81 -7.75 -30.19
C PHE A 738 16.07 -6.41 -30.12
N TYR A 739 15.81 -5.91 -28.90
CA TYR A 739 15.15 -4.62 -28.71
C TYR A 739 15.98 -3.46 -29.26
N ARG A 740 17.31 -3.48 -29.06
CA ARG A 740 18.21 -2.47 -29.63
C ARG A 740 18.12 -2.42 -31.14
N HIS A 741 18.15 -3.59 -31.79
CA HIS A 741 17.98 -3.68 -33.23
C HIS A 741 16.64 -3.07 -33.66
N MET A 742 15.54 -3.45 -33.01
CA MET A 742 14.22 -2.89 -33.30
C MET A 742 14.15 -1.36 -33.14
N ALA A 743 14.80 -0.79 -32.11
CA ALA A 743 14.81 0.65 -31.87
C ALA A 743 15.70 1.43 -32.87
N GLU A 744 16.69 0.75 -33.47
CA GLU A 744 17.58 1.30 -34.49
C GLU A 744 17.06 1.09 -35.93
N MET A 745 16.01 0.28 -36.12
CA MET A 745 15.38 0.07 -37.43
C MET A 745 14.87 1.40 -38.00
N LYS A 746 15.17 1.65 -39.27
CA LYS A 746 14.63 2.80 -40.01
C LYS A 746 13.19 2.49 -40.38
N MET A 747 12.29 3.44 -40.11
CA MET A 747 10.93 3.37 -40.63
C MET A 747 10.93 3.90 -42.06
N GLU A 748 10.42 3.10 -42.99
CA GLU A 748 10.09 3.59 -44.33
C GLU A 748 8.75 4.33 -44.22
N GLY A 749 8.75 5.60 -44.64
CA GLY A 749 7.64 6.54 -44.44
C GLY A 749 6.47 6.35 -45.38
#